data_AF-A0A951LI10-F1
#
_entry.id   AF-A0A951LI10-F1
#
_cell.length_a   1.000
_cell.length_b   1.000
_cell.length_c   1.000
_cell.angle_alpha   90.00
_cell.angle_beta   90.00
_cell.angle_gamma   90.00
#
_symmetry.space_group_name_H-M   'P 1'
#
loop_
_entity.id
_entity.type
_entity.pdbx_description
1 polymer ?
#
loop_
_entity_poly.entity_id
_entity_poly.type
_entity_poly.pdbx_seq_one_letter_code
_entity_poly.pdbx_strand_id
1 'polypeptide(L)'
;MQRSTSSLVGLFLASSLVLISPLGAQNSPPPPAPARHPVMPVRRRVVSAPRQQAVVARPVSGRRILTRGRRVIHKPVITDHQVVAPTAGRLPLPVKKTLPNGLTVLVQENHAAPVVAVRMYVKTGSVYEGQYLGAGISHLFEHTLSEGTQTRTKAQISDEEQAIGGQSNAYTSYDVTAYHITTASSYFDRALNLLADEMQNAAFPEAEVKTQQGVIHNEMNLDEDDPDKVLSDLFYATAFRVHPVRFPIIGYQEPFDRLSREDILNYYHTHYTPENTVVAIAGDVYAPRAQAAVAEAFKNWQRGTASIPPVPDEPLQTTPRLAAVEKNINLTYLQMGWHTVPLQHPDLYALDVLAQVLGGGDSSRLVRVLRERSNLVASINATSSTPNYNAGIFAVRATLPPANLTSVQNQIWIEIGKLLRDGVSEPELRRAQRQIETSFIFNNSNVEDQAEQIAYDELDTGDPTYSRRYVARINAVTPAQVQAVAQKYLTHDGITTAIVRPRGSAPQTATKQAEVAVSAPQIFALSNGMRLIVRENHAAPTVAMVAMGLGGVRLEAGKAGVSNLCTEMLTRGTRKHSEEQLATLVDNLGGTLEGFNGYNAWGIRSQWLTNDWRQGLALLQEVMLTPTFPAAELERSKTQVLAAIQQQQDDPTSAASLLLRRTFFGLHPYGRSSLGTAASLQKITPEDLRQYWNRVLLSHSTVLAVYGDVNADAVHSLAENLFSGFRREGELKATLPPITRLEKFTLNERTQPGVAQTAVWYGFPSITLLDPDRDALDVLSAALAGADLPGGRLYRRLRDNQLVYDIHAFNQAGLDAGMFVIYAATTRKNLGEVRHIIDEEVQRMHEINISDEELARAKAMVIAAHAIDNQSNLAQASEAASNELFGLGFREGSRYETEINKITIEDVRRVAEKYLRPEASALATVAPTQEQATG
;
A
#
# COMPACT_ATOMS: atom_id res chain seq x y z
N MET A 1 -39.98 -52.56 5.70
CA MET A 1 -41.12 -51.60 5.66
C MET A 1 -41.34 -51.05 7.07
N GLN A 2 -41.79 -49.81 7.31
CA GLN A 2 -41.69 -48.57 6.52
C GLN A 2 -42.13 -47.38 7.41
N ARG A 3 -41.22 -46.41 7.66
CA ARG A 3 -41.43 -45.11 8.37
C ARG A 3 -41.99 -45.14 9.81
N SER A 4 -41.34 -44.37 10.69
CA SER A 4 -41.89 -43.89 11.97
C SER A 4 -41.48 -42.43 12.16
N THR A 5 -42.34 -41.63 12.82
CA THR A 5 -42.22 -40.16 13.01
C THR A 5 -42.98 -39.73 14.28
N SER A 6 -42.82 -38.46 14.70
CA SER A 6 -43.25 -37.85 15.99
C SER A 6 -42.21 -38.05 17.11
N SER A 7 -42.06 -37.20 18.14
CA SER A 7 -42.95 -36.20 18.78
C SER A 7 -42.09 -35.06 19.40
N LEU A 8 -42.55 -33.83 19.75
CA LEU A 8 -43.87 -33.19 19.65
C LEU A 8 -43.77 -31.64 19.46
N VAL A 9 -44.72 -30.89 20.02
CA VAL A 9 -45.03 -29.44 19.90
C VAL A 9 -44.87 -28.72 21.25
N GLY A 10 -44.65 -27.39 21.27
CA GLY A 10 -44.88 -26.54 22.46
C GLY A 10 -44.73 -25.02 22.22
N LEU A 11 -45.72 -24.21 22.59
CA LEU A 11 -45.71 -22.73 22.60
C LEU A 11 -45.89 -22.21 24.05
N PHE A 12 -45.35 -21.04 24.41
CA PHE A 12 -46.13 -19.79 24.68
C PHE A 12 -45.26 -18.58 25.16
N LEU A 13 -45.93 -17.44 25.35
CA LEU A 13 -45.44 -16.05 25.41
C LEU A 13 -45.00 -15.49 26.79
N ALA A 14 -44.36 -14.31 26.72
CA ALA A 14 -44.47 -13.14 27.62
C ALA A 14 -43.58 -12.98 28.89
N SER A 15 -42.61 -12.06 28.76
CA SER A 15 -42.42 -10.83 29.56
C SER A 15 -42.48 -10.84 31.11
N SER A 16 -41.41 -10.32 31.77
CA SER A 16 -41.41 -9.02 32.51
C SER A 16 -40.43 -8.91 33.71
N LEU A 17 -39.92 -7.68 33.88
CA LEU A 17 -39.40 -7.03 35.10
C LEU A 17 -38.01 -7.35 35.69
N VAL A 18 -37.43 -6.28 36.26
CA VAL A 18 -36.15 -6.13 36.95
C VAL A 18 -36.42 -5.85 38.45
N LEU A 19 -35.58 -6.32 39.39
CA LEU A 19 -35.51 -5.76 40.77
C LEU A 19 -34.20 -6.09 41.54
N ILE A 20 -33.24 -5.16 41.51
CA ILE A 20 -32.52 -4.54 42.66
C ILE A 20 -31.97 -5.45 43.83
N SER A 21 -30.63 -5.64 43.84
CA SER A 21 -29.68 -5.44 44.99
C SER A 21 -29.77 -6.27 46.30
N PRO A 22 -28.86 -6.10 47.31
CA PRO A 22 -27.38 -6.06 47.31
C PRO A 22 -26.71 -6.93 48.45
N LEU A 23 -25.41 -6.69 48.73
CA LEU A 23 -24.57 -7.14 49.88
C LEU A 23 -24.01 -8.60 49.80
N GLY A 24 -22.81 -8.91 50.32
CA GLY A 24 -21.71 -8.06 50.81
C GLY A 24 -20.62 -8.80 51.64
N ALA A 25 -19.49 -8.12 51.87
CA ALA A 25 -18.49 -8.32 52.95
C ALA A 25 -17.41 -9.46 52.94
N GLN A 26 -16.13 -9.01 52.96
CA GLN A 26 -15.03 -9.39 53.89
C GLN A 26 -14.07 -10.61 53.68
N ASN A 27 -12.87 -10.28 53.18
CA ASN A 27 -11.55 -10.30 53.88
C ASN A 27 -10.79 -11.59 54.34
N SER A 28 -9.53 -11.69 53.83
CA SER A 28 -8.26 -12.12 54.50
C SER A 28 -7.97 -13.64 54.69
N PRO A 29 -6.76 -14.07 55.11
CA PRO A 29 -5.47 -13.98 54.37
C PRO A 29 -4.65 -15.34 54.36
N PRO A 30 -3.45 -15.45 53.74
CA PRO A 30 -2.76 -16.75 53.50
C PRO A 30 -1.69 -17.15 54.55
N PRO A 31 -1.16 -18.40 54.49
CA PRO A 31 0.30 -18.63 54.53
C PRO A 31 0.76 -19.85 53.63
N PRO A 32 1.92 -20.53 53.82
CA PRO A 32 3.18 -20.19 53.12
C PRO A 32 3.90 -21.37 52.42
N ALA A 33 5.10 -21.13 51.86
CA ALA A 33 5.96 -22.14 51.22
C ALA A 33 7.19 -22.58 52.09
N PRO A 34 7.77 -23.77 51.85
CA PRO A 34 9.13 -24.16 52.30
C PRO A 34 10.10 -24.46 51.12
N ALA A 35 11.36 -24.83 51.40
CA ALA A 35 12.47 -24.66 50.44
C ALA A 35 13.60 -25.74 50.40
N ARG A 36 14.30 -25.79 49.24
CA ARG A 36 15.77 -25.98 49.00
C ARG A 36 16.54 -27.32 49.27
N HIS A 37 17.31 -27.72 48.22
CA HIS A 37 18.67 -28.35 48.22
C HIS A 37 18.85 -29.82 48.71
N PRO A 38 20.04 -30.51 48.61
CA PRO A 38 21.33 -30.23 47.88
C PRO A 38 22.08 -31.42 47.12
N VAL A 39 22.77 -31.11 46.00
CA VAL A 39 24.23 -31.35 45.68
C VAL A 39 24.93 -32.76 45.52
N MET A 40 25.39 -33.09 44.28
CA MET A 40 26.66 -33.78 43.82
C MET A 40 27.00 -35.27 44.16
N PRO A 41 28.13 -35.89 43.66
CA PRO A 41 28.85 -35.87 42.34
C PRO A 41 29.37 -37.28 41.87
N VAL A 42 30.18 -37.40 40.78
CA VAL A 42 31.36 -38.35 40.60
C VAL A 42 32.14 -38.11 39.26
N ARG A 43 33.20 -38.88 38.91
CA ARG A 43 34.39 -38.49 38.08
C ARG A 43 34.74 -39.35 36.83
N ARG A 44 35.37 -38.70 35.82
CA ARG A 44 36.52 -39.09 34.92
C ARG A 44 36.77 -40.56 34.50
N ARG A 45 37.04 -40.80 33.19
CA ARG A 45 38.43 -41.04 32.64
C ARG A 45 38.55 -40.96 31.09
N VAL A 46 39.73 -41.31 30.53
CA VAL A 46 40.25 -41.03 29.17
C VAL A 46 40.88 -42.28 28.53
N VAL A 47 40.74 -42.48 27.20
CA VAL A 47 41.58 -43.35 26.32
C VAL A 47 41.80 -42.65 24.95
N SER A 48 42.70 -43.18 24.10
CA SER A 48 43.46 -42.49 23.02
C SER A 48 43.11 -42.86 21.55
N ALA A 49 43.70 -42.12 20.60
CA ALA A 49 43.63 -42.32 19.14
C ALA A 49 44.83 -43.10 18.53
N PRO A 50 44.76 -43.45 17.21
CA PRO A 50 45.93 -43.64 16.33
C PRO A 50 45.85 -42.83 14.99
N ARG A 51 46.86 -42.89 14.10
CA ARG A 51 47.92 -41.85 14.02
C ARG A 51 48.88 -42.03 12.80
N GLN A 52 48.53 -41.54 11.60
CA GLN A 52 49.41 -41.45 10.40
C GLN A 52 49.16 -40.11 9.66
N GLN A 53 50.14 -39.20 9.43
CA GLN A 53 51.36 -39.18 8.58
C GLN A 53 51.10 -38.56 7.18
N ALA A 54 51.99 -37.81 6.51
CA ALA A 54 53.20 -37.03 6.88
C ALA A 54 53.72 -36.20 5.65
N VAL A 55 54.86 -35.48 5.81
CA VAL A 55 55.66 -34.76 4.76
C VAL A 55 55.05 -33.42 4.27
N VAL A 56 55.64 -32.20 4.35
CA VAL A 56 56.97 -31.60 4.69
C VAL A 56 57.86 -31.17 3.50
N ALA A 57 58.03 -29.85 3.31
CA ALA A 57 59.25 -29.17 2.83
C ALA A 57 59.24 -27.67 3.20
N ARG A 58 60.42 -27.04 3.41
CA ARG A 58 60.65 -25.58 3.55
C ARG A 58 61.96 -25.17 2.78
N PRO A 59 62.76 -24.13 3.11
CA PRO A 59 62.94 -22.99 2.19
C PRO A 59 64.41 -22.65 1.84
N VAL A 60 64.63 -21.62 1.01
CA VAL A 60 65.95 -20.98 0.79
C VAL A 60 65.80 -19.44 0.81
N SER A 61 66.89 -18.70 1.05
CA SER A 61 66.91 -17.24 1.29
C SER A 61 67.93 -16.49 0.40
N GLY A 62 67.83 -15.16 0.33
CA GLY A 62 68.77 -14.28 -0.38
C GLY A 62 68.82 -12.87 0.23
N ARG A 63 69.99 -12.21 0.19
CA ARG A 63 70.28 -10.98 0.96
C ARG A 63 71.36 -10.12 0.27
N ARG A 64 71.21 -8.79 0.15
CA ARG A 64 72.33 -7.82 0.04
C ARG A 64 71.93 -6.35 0.32
N ILE A 65 72.91 -5.45 0.36
CA ILE A 65 72.92 -4.15 1.07
C ILE A 65 73.74 -3.10 0.26
N LEU A 66 73.66 -1.80 0.65
CA LEU A 66 74.48 -0.63 0.26
C LEU A 66 73.87 0.25 -0.88
N THR A 67 74.00 1.60 -0.94
CA THR A 67 74.81 2.57 -0.15
C THR A 67 74.14 3.98 -0.07
N ARG A 68 74.79 4.94 0.62
CA ARG A 68 74.34 6.33 0.87
C ARG A 68 74.38 7.26 -0.37
N GLY A 69 73.49 8.27 -0.37
CA GLY A 69 73.61 9.54 -1.13
C GLY A 69 72.92 10.68 -0.36
N ARG A 70 73.38 11.94 -0.49
CA ARG A 70 72.88 13.09 0.33
C ARG A 70 72.96 14.43 -0.41
N ARG A 71 71.81 15.02 -0.77
CA ARG A 71 71.63 16.48 -1.00
C ARG A 71 70.14 16.86 -0.86
N VAL A 72 69.88 18.16 -0.70
CA VAL A 72 68.58 18.77 -0.38
C VAL A 72 68.13 19.65 -1.55
N ILE A 73 66.84 19.71 -1.87
CA ILE A 73 66.09 20.91 -2.29
C ILE A 73 64.57 20.61 -2.38
N HIS A 74 63.78 21.37 -1.61
CA HIS A 74 62.36 21.76 -1.76
C HIS A 74 61.20 20.74 -1.87
N LYS A 75 60.03 21.27 -1.48
CA LYS A 75 58.64 20.73 -1.46
C LYS A 75 58.10 20.44 -2.89
N PRO A 76 57.01 19.66 -3.09
CA PRO A 76 55.85 19.51 -2.19
C PRO A 76 55.59 18.10 -1.62
N VAL A 77 54.63 18.04 -0.69
CA VAL A 77 54.10 16.82 -0.09
C VAL A 77 53.00 16.27 -1.00
N ILE A 78 53.16 15.03 -1.45
CA ILE A 78 52.06 14.17 -1.88
C ILE A 78 51.98 13.08 -0.81
N THR A 79 50.97 13.14 0.07
CA THR A 79 50.62 12.03 0.95
C THR A 79 49.88 10.99 0.12
N ASP A 80 50.51 9.84 -0.06
CA ASP A 80 50.02 8.72 -0.84
C ASP A 80 48.78 8.11 -0.18
N HIS A 81 47.59 8.59 -0.57
CA HIS A 81 46.33 7.99 -0.16
C HIS A 81 46.19 6.63 -0.84
N GLN A 82 46.57 5.57 -0.14
CA GLN A 82 46.27 4.21 -0.55
C GLN A 82 44.74 4.05 -0.69
N VAL A 83 44.27 4.06 -1.93
CA VAL A 83 42.88 3.75 -2.28
C VAL A 83 42.66 2.27 -1.99
N VAL A 84 42.18 1.98 -0.78
CA VAL A 84 41.59 0.68 -0.45
C VAL A 84 40.33 0.55 -1.31
N ALA A 85 40.38 -0.32 -2.33
CA ALA A 85 39.25 -0.53 -3.21
C ALA A 85 38.02 -0.99 -2.39
N PRO A 86 36.83 -0.40 -2.59
CA PRO A 86 35.67 -0.70 -1.78
C PRO A 86 35.18 -2.13 -2.02
N THR A 87 35.18 -2.95 -0.97
CA THR A 87 34.46 -4.23 -0.97
C THR A 87 32.96 -3.96 -1.01
N ALA A 88 32.29 -4.45 -2.05
CA ALA A 88 30.84 -4.31 -2.18
C ALA A 88 30.07 -5.02 -1.05
N GLY A 89 28.90 -4.49 -0.69
CA GLY A 89 27.81 -5.30 -0.11
C GLY A 89 27.40 -5.04 1.34
N ARG A 90 27.89 -4.00 2.05
CA ARG A 90 27.28 -3.55 3.32
C ARG A 90 27.35 -2.04 3.51
N LEU A 91 26.20 -1.44 3.81
CA LEU A 91 26.11 -0.08 4.36
C LEU A 91 26.82 0.00 5.72
N PRO A 92 27.37 1.18 6.09
CA PRO A 92 27.81 1.50 7.44
C PRO A 92 26.80 1.12 8.51
N LEU A 93 27.27 0.93 9.74
CA LEU A 93 26.39 0.82 10.91
C LEU A 93 25.99 2.22 11.37
N PRO A 94 24.75 2.43 11.85
CA PRO A 94 24.34 3.71 12.40
C PRO A 94 25.16 4.06 13.64
N VAL A 95 25.53 5.33 13.76
CA VAL A 95 26.26 5.86 14.93
C VAL A 95 25.33 6.65 15.84
N LYS A 96 25.17 6.15 17.07
CA LYS A 96 24.38 6.75 18.14
C LYS A 96 25.21 7.73 18.97
N LYS A 97 24.64 8.88 19.29
CA LYS A 97 25.19 9.88 20.23
C LYS A 97 24.05 10.53 21.02
N THR A 98 24.10 10.41 22.35
CA THR A 98 23.22 11.19 23.24
C THR A 98 23.90 12.52 23.57
N LEU A 99 23.17 13.62 23.46
CA LEU A 99 23.64 14.98 23.76
C LEU A 99 23.56 15.30 25.27
N PRO A 100 24.21 16.38 25.76
CA PRO A 100 24.14 16.76 27.17
C PRO A 100 22.71 17.06 27.69
N ASN A 101 21.81 17.52 26.81
CA ASN A 101 20.38 17.69 27.09
C ASN A 101 19.56 16.40 26.90
N GLY A 102 20.19 15.24 26.73
CA GLY A 102 19.49 13.95 26.62
C GLY A 102 18.98 13.60 25.22
N LEU A 103 18.98 14.53 24.26
CA LEU A 103 18.57 14.28 22.88
C LEU A 103 19.41 13.15 22.27
N THR A 104 18.74 12.12 21.73
CA THR A 104 19.42 11.00 21.09
C THR A 104 19.51 11.20 19.59
N VAL A 105 20.72 11.15 19.05
CA VAL A 105 21.01 11.40 17.63
C VAL A 105 21.57 10.13 17.00
N LEU A 106 20.94 9.68 15.93
CA LEU A 106 21.32 8.52 15.13
C LEU A 106 21.69 9.00 13.73
N VAL A 107 22.81 8.51 13.17
CA VAL A 107 23.17 8.79 11.77
C VAL A 107 23.65 7.53 11.06
N GLN A 108 23.08 7.22 9.89
CA GLN A 108 23.55 6.17 8.98
C GLN A 108 24.03 6.79 7.66
N GLU A 109 25.35 6.78 7.43
CA GLU A 109 25.94 7.30 6.20
C GLU A 109 25.59 6.40 4.99
N ASN A 110 25.01 6.98 3.94
CA ASN A 110 24.66 6.29 2.70
C ASN A 110 24.87 7.23 1.48
N HIS A 111 26.08 7.20 0.92
CA HIS A 111 26.50 8.03 -0.22
C HIS A 111 26.08 7.49 -1.60
N ALA A 112 25.02 6.67 -1.68
CA ALA A 112 24.56 6.10 -2.96
C ALA A 112 23.90 7.13 -3.89
N ALA A 113 23.28 8.17 -3.32
CA ALA A 113 22.67 9.30 -4.01
C ALA A 113 22.81 10.57 -3.14
N PRO A 114 22.84 11.79 -3.71
CA PRO A 114 23.00 13.04 -2.95
C PRO A 114 21.70 13.48 -2.26
N VAL A 115 21.14 12.60 -1.44
CA VAL A 115 19.83 12.73 -0.77
C VAL A 115 20.02 12.46 0.73
N VAL A 116 19.25 13.13 1.57
CA VAL A 116 19.23 12.92 3.02
C VAL A 116 17.80 12.95 3.55
N ALA A 117 17.45 11.96 4.35
CA ALA A 117 16.26 11.97 5.20
C ALA A 117 16.64 12.48 6.60
N VAL A 118 15.88 13.44 7.12
CA VAL A 118 15.96 13.91 8.50
C VAL A 118 14.60 13.65 9.15
N ARG A 119 14.56 12.73 10.13
CA ARG A 119 13.35 12.30 10.83
C ARG A 119 13.49 12.60 12.32
N MET A 120 12.43 13.08 12.95
CA MET A 120 12.36 13.39 14.38
C MET A 120 11.17 12.69 15.01
N TYR A 121 11.45 11.90 16.03
CA TYR A 121 10.49 11.04 16.73
C TYR A 121 10.38 11.46 18.18
N VAL A 122 9.18 11.81 18.63
CA VAL A 122 8.91 12.13 20.04
C VAL A 122 8.16 10.95 20.66
N LYS A 123 8.67 10.42 21.78
CA LYS A 123 8.11 9.26 22.51
C LYS A 123 6.82 9.66 23.23
N THR A 124 5.80 9.90 22.44
CA THR A 124 4.44 10.26 22.83
C THR A 124 3.48 9.82 21.73
N GLY A 125 2.24 9.51 22.08
CA GLY A 125 1.23 9.00 21.16
C GLY A 125 -0.06 8.73 21.93
N SER A 126 -1.08 8.16 21.28
CA SER A 126 -2.42 8.07 21.88
C SER A 126 -2.50 7.25 23.19
N VAL A 127 -1.54 6.34 23.48
CA VAL A 127 -1.49 5.62 24.77
C VAL A 127 -0.95 6.47 25.92
N TYR A 128 -0.28 7.58 25.61
CA TYR A 128 0.40 8.46 26.57
C TYR A 128 -0.35 9.77 26.84
N GLU A 129 -1.60 9.91 26.38
CA GLU A 129 -2.43 11.13 26.54
C GLU A 129 -2.83 11.45 27.99
N GLY A 130 -2.66 10.51 28.92
CA GLY A 130 -2.89 10.73 30.36
C GLY A 130 -4.31 11.17 30.68
N GLN A 131 -4.49 12.45 31.04
CA GLN A 131 -5.81 13.03 31.32
C GLN A 131 -6.67 13.25 30.07
N TYR A 132 -6.06 13.25 28.88
CA TYR A 132 -6.72 13.45 27.60
C TYR A 132 -7.04 12.15 26.86
N LEU A 133 -6.90 10.98 27.52
CA LEU A 133 -7.03 9.66 26.90
C LEU A 133 -8.33 9.48 26.08
N GLY A 134 -8.16 9.29 24.77
CA GLY A 134 -9.26 9.11 23.83
C GLY A 134 -9.87 10.42 23.33
N ALA A 135 -9.25 11.56 23.62
CA ALA A 135 -9.51 12.84 22.97
C ALA A 135 -8.69 13.04 21.69
N GLY A 136 -7.63 12.25 21.45
CA GLY A 136 -6.81 12.37 20.24
C GLY A 136 -5.90 13.61 20.22
N ILE A 137 -5.55 14.14 21.41
CA ILE A 137 -4.68 15.31 21.54
C ILE A 137 -3.31 15.10 20.90
N SER A 138 -2.83 13.85 20.82
CA SER A 138 -1.56 13.51 20.15
C SER A 138 -1.61 13.80 18.65
N HIS A 139 -2.74 13.50 18.01
CA HIS A 139 -3.01 13.73 16.59
C HIS A 139 -3.29 15.22 16.30
N LEU A 140 -4.08 15.88 17.17
CA LEU A 140 -4.29 17.32 17.08
C LEU A 140 -2.98 18.12 17.27
N PHE A 141 -2.08 17.64 18.13
CA PHE A 141 -0.76 18.23 18.29
C PHE A 141 0.07 18.10 17.00
N GLU A 142 0.06 16.93 16.37
CA GLU A 142 0.78 16.67 15.12
C GLU A 142 0.38 17.66 14.02
N HIS A 143 -0.92 17.77 13.75
CA HIS A 143 -1.48 18.74 12.80
C HIS A 143 -1.16 20.20 13.12
N THR A 144 -0.74 20.53 14.36
CA THR A 144 -0.57 21.93 14.81
C THR A 144 0.87 22.37 15.08
N LEU A 145 1.89 21.49 14.95
CA LEU A 145 3.30 21.85 15.15
C LEU A 145 3.80 22.83 14.06
N SER A 146 3.54 22.52 12.79
CA SER A 146 4.01 23.29 11.61
C SER A 146 3.15 24.51 11.27
N GLU A 147 2.09 24.78 12.06
CA GLU A 147 1.15 25.88 11.83
C GLU A 147 1.68 27.28 12.21
N GLY A 148 2.95 27.35 12.62
CA GLY A 148 3.66 28.59 12.91
C GLY A 148 4.50 28.49 14.19
N THR A 149 5.72 29.02 14.13
CA THR A 149 6.64 29.13 15.26
C THR A 149 6.69 30.56 15.79
N GLN A 150 7.42 30.78 16.88
CA GLN A 150 7.73 32.11 17.39
C GLN A 150 8.58 32.95 16.41
N THR A 151 9.14 32.35 15.35
CA THR A 151 10.00 33.05 14.37
C THR A 151 9.51 32.98 12.92
N ARG A 152 8.57 32.08 12.58
CA ARG A 152 8.02 31.86 11.23
C ARG A 152 6.51 31.73 11.25
N THR A 153 5.83 32.32 10.27
CA THR A 153 4.43 31.97 9.98
C THR A 153 4.33 30.64 9.22
N LYS A 154 3.15 30.00 9.27
CA LYS A 154 2.78 28.83 8.44
C LYS A 154 3.18 28.96 6.96
N ALA A 155 2.95 30.14 6.37
CA ALA A 155 3.37 30.43 5.00
C ALA A 155 4.90 30.37 4.83
N GLN A 156 5.66 30.97 5.75
CA GLN A 156 7.13 30.94 5.71
C GLN A 156 7.74 29.56 5.99
N ILE A 157 7.00 28.68 6.67
CA ILE A 157 7.37 27.27 6.85
C ILE A 157 7.19 26.56 5.50
N SER A 158 6.00 26.64 4.90
CA SER A 158 5.72 25.99 3.60
C SER A 158 6.57 26.55 2.44
N ASP A 159 6.88 27.84 2.44
CA ASP A 159 7.83 28.45 1.49
C ASP A 159 9.24 27.86 1.64
N GLU A 160 9.70 27.59 2.86
CA GLU A 160 11.01 26.99 3.14
C GLU A 160 11.04 25.51 2.73
N GLU A 161 9.98 24.73 3.00
CA GLU A 161 9.80 23.34 2.56
C GLU A 161 9.85 23.20 1.03
N GLN A 162 9.07 24.04 0.33
CA GLN A 162 9.08 24.12 -1.13
C GLN A 162 10.45 24.55 -1.65
N ALA A 163 11.11 25.51 -1.00
CA ALA A 163 12.43 26.01 -1.40
C ALA A 163 13.61 25.07 -1.07
N ILE A 164 13.40 23.98 -0.32
CA ILE A 164 14.34 22.84 -0.24
C ILE A 164 13.91 21.65 -1.11
N GLY A 165 12.79 21.75 -1.84
CA GLY A 165 12.24 20.66 -2.64
C GLY A 165 11.98 19.40 -1.80
N GLY A 166 11.57 19.58 -0.54
CA GLY A 166 11.51 18.50 0.43
C GLY A 166 10.22 17.69 0.35
N GLN A 167 10.31 16.36 0.48
CA GLN A 167 9.17 15.56 0.88
C GLN A 167 9.03 15.66 2.41
N SER A 168 8.16 16.57 2.84
CA SER A 168 7.78 16.77 4.23
C SER A 168 6.53 15.95 4.56
N ASN A 169 6.49 15.32 5.74
CA ASN A 169 5.28 14.72 6.28
C ASN A 169 5.39 14.48 7.80
N ALA A 170 4.26 14.25 8.45
CA ALA A 170 4.16 13.80 9.84
C ALA A 170 3.21 12.59 9.98
N TYR A 171 3.22 11.95 11.15
CA TYR A 171 2.18 11.01 11.57
C TYR A 171 2.21 10.75 13.08
N THR A 172 1.07 10.32 13.62
CA THR A 172 0.88 9.91 15.02
C THR A 172 0.51 8.43 15.10
N SER A 173 1.15 7.71 16.01
CA SER A 173 0.84 6.32 16.32
C SER A 173 0.31 6.17 17.76
N TYR A 174 0.25 4.92 18.25
CA TYR A 174 -0.06 4.65 19.64
C TYR A 174 0.99 5.20 20.61
N ASP A 175 2.28 5.18 20.25
CA ASP A 175 3.40 5.43 21.19
C ASP A 175 4.46 6.42 20.69
N VAL A 176 4.45 6.77 19.41
CA VAL A 176 5.35 7.78 18.82
C VAL A 176 4.61 8.73 17.86
N THR A 177 4.94 10.02 17.90
CA THR A 177 4.62 11.02 16.87
C THR A 177 5.92 11.35 16.13
N ALA A 178 5.86 11.34 14.80
CA ALA A 178 7.01 11.48 13.91
C ALA A 178 6.82 12.62 12.92
N TYR A 179 7.90 13.34 12.61
CA TYR A 179 7.95 14.43 11.65
C TYR A 179 9.22 14.29 10.81
N HIS A 180 9.14 14.50 9.50
CA HIS A 180 10.29 14.26 8.64
C HIS A 180 10.35 15.11 7.39
N ILE A 181 11.58 15.36 6.93
CA ILE A 181 11.88 15.96 5.63
C ILE A 181 12.96 15.11 4.94
N THR A 182 12.68 14.63 3.72
CA THR A 182 13.73 14.19 2.78
C THR A 182 14.02 15.29 1.78
N THR A 183 15.31 15.59 1.56
CA THR A 183 15.76 16.59 0.59
C THR A 183 17.14 16.21 0.01
N ALA A 184 17.66 16.98 -0.94
CA ALA A 184 19.04 16.85 -1.41
C ALA A 184 20.05 17.12 -0.28
N SER A 185 21.19 16.43 -0.27
CA SER A 185 22.20 16.53 0.81
C SER A 185 22.78 17.95 0.99
N SER A 186 22.71 18.78 -0.06
CA SER A 186 23.03 20.21 -0.02
C SER A 186 22.11 21.05 0.89
N TYR A 187 20.89 20.59 1.16
CA TYR A 187 19.90 21.28 1.99
C TYR A 187 19.75 20.69 3.40
N PHE A 188 20.61 19.73 3.78
CA PHE A 188 20.63 19.11 5.11
C PHE A 188 20.48 20.12 6.27
N ASP A 189 21.28 21.19 6.27
CA ASP A 189 21.25 22.18 7.35
C ASP A 189 19.93 23.00 7.35
N ARG A 190 19.24 23.16 6.21
CA ARG A 190 17.93 23.84 6.15
C ARG A 190 16.83 22.96 6.71
N ALA A 191 16.72 21.72 6.21
CA ALA A 191 15.76 20.73 6.71
C ALA A 191 15.88 20.49 8.23
N LEU A 192 17.11 20.33 8.72
CA LEU A 192 17.38 20.19 10.15
C LEU A 192 16.96 21.42 10.96
N ASN A 193 17.26 22.64 10.48
CA ASN A 193 16.92 23.87 11.20
C ASN A 193 15.43 24.24 11.11
N LEU A 194 14.68 23.72 10.12
CA LEU A 194 13.23 23.89 10.04
C LEU A 194 12.54 23.01 11.10
N LEU A 195 12.75 21.70 11.05
CA LEU A 195 12.26 20.74 12.04
C LEU A 195 12.68 21.11 13.48
N ALA A 196 13.89 21.65 13.65
CA ALA A 196 14.36 22.13 14.95
C ALA A 196 13.71 23.44 15.42
N ASP A 197 13.23 24.31 14.52
CA ASP A 197 12.45 25.51 14.90
C ASP A 197 11.02 25.11 15.28
N GLU A 198 10.40 24.19 14.54
CA GLU A 198 9.09 23.63 14.85
C GLU A 198 9.09 22.94 16.23
N MET A 199 10.01 21.98 16.44
CA MET A 199 10.15 21.20 17.69
C MET A 199 10.50 22.01 18.94
N GLN A 200 11.10 23.20 18.80
CA GLN A 200 11.51 24.05 19.93
C GLN A 200 10.60 25.27 20.13
N ASN A 201 10.03 25.82 19.05
CA ASN A 201 9.45 27.16 19.03
C ASN A 201 8.02 27.23 18.48
N ALA A 202 7.32 26.10 18.25
CA ALA A 202 5.91 26.11 17.84
C ALA A 202 5.04 27.05 18.72
N ALA A 203 4.17 27.82 18.08
CA ALA A 203 3.38 28.89 18.71
C ALA A 203 1.88 28.57 18.84
N PHE A 204 1.41 27.54 18.12
CA PHE A 204 0.02 27.06 18.10
C PHE A 204 -1.00 28.20 17.94
N PRO A 205 -1.03 28.94 16.81
CA PRO A 205 -1.94 30.08 16.65
C PRO A 205 -3.41 29.65 16.80
N GLU A 206 -4.19 30.37 17.62
CA GLU A 206 -5.57 29.95 17.97
C GLU A 206 -6.50 29.81 16.74
N ALA A 207 -6.23 30.56 15.67
CA ALA A 207 -6.94 30.43 14.40
C ALA A 207 -6.61 29.10 13.70
N GLU A 208 -5.32 28.80 13.53
CA GLU A 208 -4.87 27.56 12.87
C GLU A 208 -5.23 26.31 13.68
N VAL A 209 -5.16 26.35 15.02
CA VAL A 209 -5.64 25.28 15.89
C VAL A 209 -7.12 24.95 15.60
N LYS A 210 -7.97 25.97 15.43
CA LYS A 210 -9.39 25.77 15.07
C LYS A 210 -9.57 25.28 13.64
N THR A 211 -8.74 25.72 12.70
CA THR A 211 -8.70 25.17 11.34
C THR A 211 -8.41 23.67 11.37
N GLN A 212 -7.37 23.26 12.10
CA GLN A 212 -6.98 21.84 12.22
C GLN A 212 -8.00 21.01 13.01
N GLN A 213 -8.68 21.58 14.00
CA GLN A 213 -9.84 20.93 14.61
C GLN A 213 -10.94 20.63 13.57
N GLY A 214 -11.21 21.56 12.65
CA GLY A 214 -12.11 21.33 11.51
C GLY A 214 -11.63 20.26 10.51
N VAL A 215 -10.32 20.17 10.27
CA VAL A 215 -9.71 19.13 9.42
C VAL A 215 -9.88 17.75 10.05
N ILE A 216 -9.51 17.60 11.33
CA ILE A 216 -9.62 16.32 12.05
C ILE A 216 -11.08 15.90 12.25
N HIS A 217 -12.02 16.85 12.42
CA HIS A 217 -13.45 16.54 12.36
C HIS A 217 -13.86 15.90 11.03
N ASN A 218 -13.32 16.36 9.90
CA ASN A 218 -13.60 15.75 8.60
C ASN A 218 -12.99 14.34 8.49
N GLU A 219 -11.79 14.15 9.01
CA GLU A 219 -11.12 12.84 9.08
C GLU A 219 -11.86 11.84 9.97
N MET A 220 -12.42 12.26 11.11
CA MET A 220 -13.29 11.41 11.94
C MET A 220 -14.52 10.89 11.18
N ASN A 221 -15.07 11.69 10.24
CA ASN A 221 -16.19 11.25 9.39
C ASN A 221 -15.74 10.26 8.31
N LEU A 222 -14.54 10.44 7.74
CA LEU A 222 -13.95 9.49 6.79
C LEU A 222 -13.60 8.16 7.46
N ASP A 223 -13.02 8.21 8.66
CA ASP A 223 -12.78 7.07 9.55
C ASP A 223 -14.07 6.31 9.91
N GLU A 224 -15.21 7.01 10.02
CA GLU A 224 -16.51 6.37 10.28
C GLU A 224 -17.11 5.71 9.02
N ASP A 225 -16.84 6.23 7.82
CA ASP A 225 -17.27 5.63 6.55
C ASP A 225 -16.37 4.43 6.10
N ASP A 226 -15.09 4.38 6.52
CA ASP A 226 -14.18 3.25 6.25
C ASP A 226 -14.48 2.01 7.13
N PRO A 227 -14.90 0.88 6.52
CA PRO A 227 -15.24 -0.33 7.27
C PRO A 227 -14.03 -1.13 7.81
N ASP A 228 -12.84 -1.00 7.23
CA ASP A 228 -11.60 -1.61 7.72
C ASP A 228 -11.03 -0.81 8.91
N LYS A 229 -11.23 0.51 8.93
CA LYS A 229 -10.96 1.38 10.09
C LYS A 229 -11.92 1.11 11.24
N VAL A 230 -13.23 1.15 10.98
CA VAL A 230 -14.27 0.78 11.96
C VAL A 230 -14.05 -0.64 12.51
N LEU A 231 -13.57 -1.59 11.68
CA LEU A 231 -13.19 -2.93 12.14
C LEU A 231 -12.02 -2.91 13.13
N SER A 232 -11.00 -2.08 12.87
CA SER A 232 -9.84 -1.95 13.74
C SER A 232 -10.25 -1.41 15.11
N ASP A 233 -10.96 -0.30 15.14
CA ASP A 233 -11.34 0.38 16.39
C ASP A 233 -12.33 -0.48 17.19
N LEU A 234 -13.28 -1.15 16.53
CA LEU A 234 -14.18 -2.13 17.14
C LEU A 234 -13.40 -3.32 17.74
N PHE A 235 -12.35 -3.79 17.07
CA PHE A 235 -11.50 -4.86 17.57
C PHE A 235 -10.72 -4.43 18.82
N TYR A 236 -9.98 -3.32 18.74
CA TYR A 236 -9.16 -2.85 19.87
C TYR A 236 -10.02 -2.47 21.08
N ALA A 237 -11.16 -1.79 20.89
CA ALA A 237 -12.10 -1.48 21.97
C ALA A 237 -12.75 -2.72 22.63
N THR A 238 -12.72 -3.87 21.96
CA THR A 238 -13.24 -5.17 22.44
C THR A 238 -12.15 -6.05 23.06
N ALA A 239 -10.96 -6.05 22.47
CA ALA A 239 -9.79 -6.78 22.95
C ALA A 239 -9.22 -6.16 24.25
N PHE A 240 -9.22 -4.83 24.36
CA PHE A 240 -8.62 -4.14 25.50
C PHE A 240 -9.70 -3.44 26.37
N ARG A 241 -9.73 -3.80 27.66
CA ARG A 241 -10.66 -3.28 28.68
C ARG A 241 -10.07 -2.16 29.52
N VAL A 242 -8.75 -2.16 29.71
CA VAL A 242 -8.03 -1.23 30.59
C VAL A 242 -6.93 -0.51 29.82
N HIS A 243 -6.21 -1.20 28.94
CA HIS A 243 -5.07 -0.61 28.25
C HIS A 243 -5.48 0.46 27.22
N PRO A 244 -4.86 1.66 27.22
CA PRO A 244 -5.17 2.80 26.34
C PRO A 244 -5.33 2.54 24.84
N VAL A 245 -4.61 1.56 24.27
CA VAL A 245 -4.73 1.13 22.85
C VAL A 245 -6.18 0.83 22.41
N ARG A 246 -7.10 0.63 23.37
CA ARG A 246 -8.54 0.50 23.16
C ARG A 246 -9.23 1.74 22.57
N PHE A 247 -8.56 2.89 22.61
CA PHE A 247 -9.04 4.15 22.04
C PHE A 247 -8.44 4.35 20.64
N PRO A 248 -9.20 4.94 19.69
CA PRO A 248 -8.66 5.29 18.38
C PRO A 248 -7.64 6.43 18.50
N ILE A 249 -6.63 6.47 17.62
CA ILE A 249 -5.55 7.48 17.64
C ILE A 249 -6.11 8.91 17.42
N ILE A 250 -7.09 9.06 16.53
CA ILE A 250 -7.81 10.31 16.26
C ILE A 250 -8.70 10.77 17.43
N GLY A 251 -8.96 9.91 18.42
CA GLY A 251 -9.87 10.15 19.53
C GLY A 251 -11.35 9.92 19.19
N TYR A 252 -12.23 10.24 20.14
CA TYR A 252 -13.67 10.36 19.92
C TYR A 252 -14.07 11.84 19.89
N GLN A 253 -15.13 12.17 19.14
CA GLN A 253 -15.59 13.55 18.99
C GLN A 253 -15.90 14.25 20.34
N GLU A 254 -16.78 13.70 21.19
CA GLU A 254 -17.18 14.39 22.44
C GLU A 254 -16.02 14.83 23.38
N PRO A 255 -14.93 14.04 23.58
CA PRO A 255 -13.74 14.53 24.28
C PRO A 255 -12.79 15.39 23.40
N PHE A 256 -12.72 15.18 22.08
CA PHE A 256 -11.94 16.02 21.17
C PHE A 256 -12.47 17.47 21.11
N ASP A 257 -13.79 17.65 21.06
CA ASP A 257 -14.51 18.93 21.04
C ASP A 257 -14.23 19.80 22.30
N ARG A 258 -13.63 19.20 23.33
CA ARG A 258 -13.26 19.85 24.60
C ARG A 258 -11.80 20.29 24.66
N LEU A 259 -10.96 19.87 23.70
CA LEU A 259 -9.55 20.24 23.65
C LEU A 259 -9.40 21.74 23.35
N SER A 260 -8.71 22.44 24.25
CA SER A 260 -8.37 23.85 24.08
C SER A 260 -6.93 24.03 23.60
N ARG A 261 -6.61 25.22 23.07
CA ARG A 261 -5.23 25.63 22.79
C ARG A 261 -4.31 25.50 24.02
N GLU A 262 -4.85 25.70 25.22
CA GLU A 262 -4.09 25.59 26.47
C GLU A 262 -3.73 24.12 26.76
N ASP A 263 -4.59 23.16 26.40
CA ASP A 263 -4.30 21.73 26.54
C ASP A 263 -3.17 21.31 25.59
N ILE A 264 -3.18 21.81 24.34
CA ILE A 264 -2.09 21.59 23.37
C ILE A 264 -0.76 22.13 23.91
N LEU A 265 -0.75 23.32 24.53
CA LEU A 265 0.45 23.88 25.17
C LEU A 265 0.92 23.08 26.39
N ASN A 266 0.01 22.57 27.21
CA ASN A 266 0.38 21.72 28.35
C ASN A 266 0.92 20.35 27.89
N TYR A 267 0.36 19.78 26.82
CA TYR A 267 0.88 18.57 26.17
C TYR A 267 2.27 18.84 25.56
N TYR A 268 2.44 19.95 24.84
CA TYR A 268 3.74 20.40 24.30
C TYR A 268 4.83 20.40 25.36
N HIS A 269 4.64 21.17 26.44
CA HIS A 269 5.62 21.34 27.50
C HIS A 269 5.88 20.06 28.33
N THR A 270 4.97 19.08 28.28
CA THR A 270 5.13 17.79 28.98
C THR A 270 5.86 16.75 28.15
N HIS A 271 5.58 16.67 26.84
CA HIS A 271 6.02 15.57 25.97
C HIS A 271 7.15 15.94 25.00
N TYR A 272 7.18 17.19 24.50
CA TYR A 272 8.15 17.66 23.50
C TYR A 272 9.39 18.22 24.18
N THR A 273 10.27 17.30 24.56
CA THR A 273 11.47 17.54 25.37
C THR A 273 12.66 16.76 24.82
N PRO A 274 13.91 17.26 24.94
CA PRO A 274 15.04 16.65 24.27
C PRO A 274 15.29 15.20 24.72
N GLU A 275 15.19 14.89 26.02
CA GLU A 275 15.32 13.49 26.49
C GLU A 275 14.22 12.53 26.02
N ASN A 276 13.07 13.05 25.57
CA ASN A 276 11.96 12.25 25.04
C ASN A 276 11.99 12.13 23.50
N THR A 277 13.01 12.71 22.85
CA THR A 277 13.11 12.81 21.39
C THR A 277 14.32 12.05 20.82
N VAL A 278 14.12 11.45 19.64
CA VAL A 278 15.16 10.82 18.82
C VAL A 278 15.22 11.53 17.46
N VAL A 279 16.40 12.02 17.09
CA VAL A 279 16.68 12.54 15.74
C VAL A 279 17.41 11.44 14.96
N ALA A 280 16.84 10.99 13.85
CA ALA A 280 17.42 9.98 12.98
C ALA A 280 17.69 10.56 11.59
N ILE A 281 18.91 10.34 11.09
CA ILE A 281 19.38 10.89 9.81
C ILE A 281 19.99 9.75 8.99
N ALA A 282 19.61 9.64 7.72
CA ALA A 282 20.25 8.71 6.79
C ALA A 282 20.42 9.32 5.40
N GLY A 283 21.46 8.90 4.68
CA GLY A 283 21.79 9.41 3.33
C GLY A 283 23.19 10.00 3.23
N ASP A 284 23.39 10.88 2.25
CA ASP A 284 24.68 11.48 1.90
C ASP A 284 25.08 12.58 2.90
N VAL A 285 25.49 12.15 4.09
CA VAL A 285 26.02 12.99 5.17
C VAL A 285 27.26 12.36 5.78
N TYR A 286 28.17 13.19 6.28
CA TYR A 286 29.24 12.76 7.17
C TYR A 286 28.73 12.83 8.62
N ALA A 287 28.69 11.69 9.32
CA ALA A 287 28.01 11.56 10.59
C ALA A 287 28.56 12.47 11.71
N PRO A 288 29.87 12.72 11.84
CA PRO A 288 30.39 13.73 12.76
C PRO A 288 29.97 15.17 12.44
N ARG A 289 29.70 15.52 11.16
CA ARG A 289 29.09 16.83 10.78
C ARG A 289 27.64 16.85 11.19
N ALA A 290 26.86 15.81 10.86
CA ALA A 290 25.45 15.73 11.21
C ALA A 290 25.23 15.79 12.74
N GLN A 291 25.97 14.98 13.51
CA GLN A 291 25.97 14.98 14.98
C GLN A 291 26.52 16.27 15.62
N ALA A 292 27.19 17.15 14.87
CA ALA A 292 27.58 18.49 15.31
C ALA A 292 26.50 19.52 14.98
N ALA A 293 25.90 19.46 13.78
CA ALA A 293 24.80 20.32 13.37
C ALA A 293 23.57 20.13 14.28
N VAL A 294 23.17 18.89 14.57
CA VAL A 294 22.07 18.59 15.51
C VAL A 294 22.41 19.09 16.92
N ALA A 295 23.68 18.99 17.34
CA ALA A 295 24.11 19.49 18.64
C ALA A 295 24.13 21.02 18.75
N GLU A 296 24.28 21.74 17.64
CA GLU A 296 24.20 23.20 17.57
C GLU A 296 22.73 23.67 17.48
N ALA A 297 21.91 23.04 16.63
CA ALA A 297 20.50 23.36 16.44
C ALA A 297 19.65 23.20 17.71
N PHE A 298 19.95 22.18 18.52
CA PHE A 298 19.24 21.89 19.76
C PHE A 298 20.00 22.29 21.04
N LYS A 299 21.10 23.06 20.95
CA LYS A 299 21.93 23.42 22.11
C LYS A 299 21.18 24.18 23.21
N ASN A 300 20.11 24.88 22.84
CA ASN A 300 19.28 25.68 23.73
C ASN A 300 18.06 24.91 24.27
N TRP A 301 17.69 23.76 23.68
CA TRP A 301 16.56 22.96 24.15
C TRP A 301 16.88 22.42 25.55
N GLN A 302 16.21 22.96 26.56
CA GLN A 302 16.40 22.55 27.95
C GLN A 302 15.73 21.21 28.20
N ARG A 303 16.29 20.44 29.14
CA ARG A 303 15.64 19.23 29.65
C ARG A 303 14.35 19.60 30.35
N GLY A 304 13.28 18.87 30.07
CA GLY A 304 12.00 19.07 30.70
C GLY A 304 11.88 18.31 32.02
N THR A 305 10.64 18.15 32.46
CA THR A 305 10.26 17.23 33.54
C THR A 305 9.48 16.05 32.95
N ALA A 306 9.96 15.53 31.81
CA ALA A 306 9.25 14.57 30.97
C ALA A 306 8.78 13.35 31.80
N SER A 307 7.46 13.20 31.91
CA SER A 307 6.81 12.21 32.75
C SER A 307 5.81 11.43 31.90
N ILE A 308 6.32 10.49 31.09
CA ILE A 308 5.50 9.53 30.34
C ILE A 308 4.46 8.92 31.29
N PRO A 309 3.14 9.10 31.06
CA PRO A 309 2.13 8.62 31.98
C PRO A 309 2.18 7.09 32.15
N PRO A 310 1.97 6.56 33.36
CA PRO A 310 2.05 5.12 33.62
C PRO A 310 0.90 4.39 32.92
N VAL A 311 1.23 3.68 31.85
CA VAL A 311 0.29 2.87 31.07
C VAL A 311 -0.05 1.57 31.84
N PRO A 312 -1.34 1.25 32.06
CA PRO A 312 -1.74 0.05 32.79
C PRO A 312 -1.74 -1.21 31.91
N ASP A 313 -1.22 -2.32 32.44
CA ASP A 313 -1.30 -3.65 31.81
C ASP A 313 -2.76 -4.08 31.53
N GLU A 314 -3.00 -4.73 30.39
CA GLU A 314 -4.29 -5.36 30.09
C GLU A 314 -4.45 -6.68 30.88
N PRO A 315 -5.56 -6.88 31.63
CA PRO A 315 -5.83 -8.15 32.29
C PRO A 315 -6.06 -9.30 31.30
N LEU A 316 -5.51 -10.48 31.61
CA LEU A 316 -5.62 -11.69 30.78
C LEU A 316 -7.06 -11.98 30.35
N GLN A 317 -7.27 -12.10 29.03
CA GLN A 317 -8.52 -12.58 28.47
C GLN A 317 -8.70 -14.08 28.70
N THR A 318 -9.74 -14.45 29.45
CA THR A 318 -10.08 -15.84 29.84
C THR A 318 -11.38 -16.36 29.22
N THR A 319 -12.04 -15.57 28.37
CA THR A 319 -13.28 -15.94 27.67
C THR A 319 -13.32 -15.33 26.25
N PRO A 320 -14.00 -15.99 25.29
CA PRO A 320 -14.18 -15.43 23.96
C PRO A 320 -14.93 -14.10 24.01
N ARG A 321 -14.52 -13.14 23.17
CA ARG A 321 -15.20 -11.84 23.02
C ARG A 321 -15.65 -11.67 21.59
N LEU A 322 -16.86 -11.15 21.40
CA LEU A 322 -17.45 -10.85 20.10
C LEU A 322 -18.05 -9.44 20.13
N ALA A 323 -17.74 -8.64 19.11
CA ALA A 323 -18.43 -7.40 18.81
C ALA A 323 -18.81 -7.37 17.33
N ALA A 324 -19.98 -6.81 17.01
CA ALA A 324 -20.45 -6.68 15.65
C ALA A 324 -21.27 -5.40 15.46
N VAL A 325 -21.11 -4.72 14.34
CA VAL A 325 -21.83 -3.47 13.97
C VAL A 325 -22.36 -3.55 12.54
N GLU A 326 -23.45 -2.85 12.24
CA GLU A 326 -24.05 -2.84 10.90
C GLU A 326 -23.89 -1.48 10.20
N LYS A 327 -23.14 -1.48 9.10
CA LYS A 327 -22.85 -0.32 8.23
C LYS A 327 -23.51 -0.49 6.87
N ASN A 328 -23.61 0.60 6.10
CA ASN A 328 -24.16 0.56 4.73
C ASN A 328 -23.08 0.17 3.71
N ILE A 329 -22.60 -1.06 3.84
CA ILE A 329 -21.53 -1.65 3.04
C ILE A 329 -22.03 -2.95 2.40
N ASN A 330 -21.33 -3.45 1.37
CA ASN A 330 -21.66 -4.72 0.69
C ASN A 330 -20.84 -5.92 1.19
N LEU A 331 -19.67 -5.66 1.78
CA LEU A 331 -18.76 -6.66 2.32
C LEU A 331 -18.83 -6.63 3.86
N THR A 332 -18.84 -7.76 4.57
CA THR A 332 -18.45 -7.77 6.00
C THR A 332 -16.93 -7.62 6.07
N TYR A 333 -16.42 -7.23 7.22
CA TYR A 333 -15.00 -7.22 7.53
C TYR A 333 -14.85 -7.91 8.88
N LEU A 334 -13.99 -8.93 8.96
CA LEU A 334 -13.77 -9.78 10.14
C LEU A 334 -12.33 -9.61 10.62
N GLN A 335 -12.15 -9.49 11.93
CA GLN A 335 -10.86 -9.72 12.58
C GLN A 335 -11.04 -10.72 13.71
N MET A 336 -10.32 -11.83 13.63
CA MET A 336 -10.17 -12.84 14.68
C MET A 336 -8.76 -12.72 15.25
N GLY A 337 -8.60 -12.47 16.55
CA GLY A 337 -7.28 -12.21 17.12
C GLY A 337 -7.14 -12.61 18.59
N TRP A 338 -5.89 -12.74 19.03
CA TRP A 338 -5.47 -13.25 20.33
C TRP A 338 -4.37 -12.37 20.92
N HIS A 339 -4.42 -12.15 22.22
CA HIS A 339 -3.32 -11.50 22.95
C HIS A 339 -2.08 -12.42 22.97
N THR A 340 -0.91 -11.86 22.71
CA THR A 340 0.37 -12.57 22.63
C THR A 340 1.43 -12.00 23.57
N VAL A 341 2.31 -11.13 23.08
CA VAL A 341 3.56 -10.74 23.73
C VAL A 341 4.06 -9.35 23.32
N PRO A 342 4.83 -8.64 24.18
CA PRO A 342 5.59 -7.45 23.79
C PRO A 342 6.85 -7.83 22.99
N LEU A 343 7.43 -6.84 22.30
CA LEU A 343 8.59 -6.98 21.40
C LEU A 343 9.78 -7.77 21.98
N GLN A 344 10.03 -7.63 23.29
CA GLN A 344 11.21 -8.22 23.93
C GLN A 344 11.07 -9.72 24.26
N HIS A 345 9.91 -10.34 24.00
CA HIS A 345 9.65 -11.73 24.36
C HIS A 345 10.17 -12.74 23.29
N PRO A 346 10.85 -13.85 23.69
CA PRO A 346 11.51 -14.76 22.73
C PRO A 346 10.57 -15.47 21.75
N ASP A 347 9.28 -15.61 22.08
CA ASP A 347 8.28 -16.24 21.21
C ASP A 347 7.92 -15.41 19.96
N LEU A 348 8.22 -14.10 19.95
CA LEU A 348 7.94 -13.18 18.84
C LEU A 348 8.35 -13.74 17.48
N TYR A 349 9.60 -14.20 17.36
CA TYR A 349 10.14 -14.67 16.08
C TYR A 349 9.35 -15.86 15.52
N ALA A 350 8.80 -16.70 16.41
CA ALA A 350 7.95 -17.82 16.01
C ALA A 350 6.50 -17.41 15.71
N LEU A 351 6.01 -16.31 16.31
CA LEU A 351 4.70 -15.72 16.03
C LEU A 351 4.68 -15.00 14.66
N ASP A 352 5.76 -14.32 14.29
CA ASP A 352 5.87 -13.66 12.98
C ASP A 352 5.97 -14.70 11.84
N VAL A 353 6.80 -15.73 12.04
CA VAL A 353 6.86 -16.89 11.12
C VAL A 353 5.51 -17.63 11.07
N LEU A 354 4.78 -17.73 12.19
CA LEU A 354 3.43 -18.30 12.23
C LEU A 354 2.43 -17.47 11.39
N ALA A 355 2.45 -16.14 11.51
CA ALA A 355 1.62 -15.25 10.72
C ALA A 355 1.91 -15.43 9.23
N GLN A 356 3.18 -15.47 8.86
CA GLN A 356 3.61 -15.68 7.48
C GLN A 356 3.18 -17.06 6.93
N VAL A 357 3.26 -18.14 7.70
CA VAL A 357 2.78 -19.47 7.25
C VAL A 357 1.25 -19.52 7.12
N LEU A 358 0.50 -18.87 8.02
CA LEU A 358 -0.97 -18.85 7.98
C LEU A 358 -1.51 -17.93 6.88
N GLY A 359 -1.06 -16.68 6.80
CA GLY A 359 -1.65 -15.64 5.94
C GLY A 359 -0.67 -14.79 5.13
N GLY A 360 0.62 -15.13 5.16
CA GLY A 360 1.70 -14.39 4.47
C GLY A 360 1.76 -14.64 2.96
N GLY A 361 0.89 -13.94 2.23
CA GLY A 361 0.87 -13.95 0.77
C GLY A 361 0.26 -15.22 0.15
N ASP A 362 0.30 -15.25 -1.18
CA ASP A 362 -0.59 -16.08 -2.00
C ASP A 362 -0.52 -17.58 -1.71
N SER A 363 0.66 -18.09 -1.35
CA SER A 363 0.90 -19.52 -1.09
C SER A 363 0.74 -19.94 0.38
N SER A 364 0.23 -19.08 1.27
CA SER A 364 0.00 -19.37 2.69
C SER A 364 -1.20 -20.31 2.92
N ARG A 365 -1.34 -20.88 4.13
CA ARG A 365 -2.39 -21.87 4.41
C ARG A 365 -3.81 -21.33 4.25
N LEU A 366 -4.12 -20.19 4.88
CA LEU A 366 -5.45 -19.58 4.83
C LEU A 366 -5.76 -19.03 3.44
N VAL A 367 -4.78 -18.43 2.75
CA VAL A 367 -4.98 -17.91 1.40
C VAL A 367 -5.25 -19.06 0.42
N ARG A 368 -4.40 -20.10 0.36
CA ARG A 368 -4.64 -21.22 -0.57
C ARG A 368 -5.93 -21.98 -0.31
N VAL A 369 -6.27 -22.22 0.96
CA VAL A 369 -7.47 -23.00 1.30
C VAL A 369 -8.74 -22.19 1.12
N LEU A 370 -8.80 -20.97 1.65
CA LEU A 370 -10.02 -20.18 1.60
C LEU A 370 -10.10 -19.32 0.30
N ARG A 371 -9.03 -18.70 -0.23
CA ARG A 371 -9.08 -17.94 -1.51
C ARG A 371 -9.22 -18.91 -2.68
N GLU A 372 -8.10 -19.55 -3.01
CA GLU A 372 -7.91 -20.16 -4.33
C GLU A 372 -8.82 -21.37 -4.50
N ARG A 373 -8.82 -22.27 -3.52
CA ARG A 373 -9.52 -23.55 -3.63
C ARG A 373 -11.02 -23.48 -3.41
N SER A 374 -11.48 -22.51 -2.63
CA SER A 374 -12.86 -22.47 -2.16
C SER A 374 -13.67 -21.27 -2.68
N ASN A 375 -13.02 -20.27 -3.31
CA ASN A 375 -13.60 -18.95 -3.61
C ASN A 375 -14.32 -18.35 -2.39
N LEU A 376 -13.70 -18.55 -1.24
CA LEU A 376 -14.19 -18.10 0.05
C LEU A 376 -13.45 -16.81 0.47
N VAL A 377 -12.36 -16.38 -0.18
CA VAL A 377 -11.68 -15.08 0.06
C VAL A 377 -11.31 -14.39 -1.43
N ALA A 378 -11.12 -13.13 -2.08
CA ALA A 378 -11.06 -11.51 -2.19
C ALA A 378 -10.26 -10.28 -1.43
N SER A 379 -10.27 -9.92 -0.11
CA SER A 379 -9.14 -9.49 0.81
C SER A 379 -8.99 -10.38 2.10
N ILE A 380 -7.78 -10.90 2.50
CA ILE A 380 -7.50 -11.78 3.70
C ILE A 380 -5.98 -11.85 3.97
N ASN A 381 -5.58 -11.89 5.24
CA ASN A 381 -4.20 -12.16 5.67
C ASN A 381 -4.14 -12.75 7.10
N ALA A 382 -2.93 -12.87 7.65
CA ALA A 382 -2.69 -13.06 9.07
C ALA A 382 -1.47 -12.25 9.48
N THR A 383 -1.50 -11.64 10.67
CA THR A 383 -0.48 -10.71 11.15
C THR A 383 -0.07 -11.02 12.59
N SER A 384 1.16 -10.64 12.93
CA SER A 384 1.72 -10.64 14.28
C SER A 384 2.15 -9.21 14.57
N SER A 385 1.55 -8.59 15.58
CA SER A 385 1.93 -7.27 16.09
C SER A 385 2.42 -7.45 17.51
N THR A 386 3.65 -6.99 17.79
CA THR A 386 4.35 -7.21 19.06
C THR A 386 5.03 -5.91 19.52
N PRO A 387 4.26 -4.87 19.90
CA PRO A 387 4.80 -3.54 20.23
C PRO A 387 5.69 -3.54 21.49
N ASN A 388 6.41 -2.44 21.71
CA ASN A 388 7.20 -2.25 22.95
C ASN A 388 6.31 -2.08 24.20
N TYR A 389 5.13 -1.47 24.04
CA TYR A 389 4.35 -0.90 25.16
C TYR A 389 3.34 -1.84 25.81
N ASN A 390 2.93 -2.95 25.15
CA ASN A 390 1.97 -3.90 25.73
C ASN A 390 2.07 -5.33 25.19
N ALA A 391 1.21 -6.22 25.70
CA ALA A 391 1.00 -7.54 25.10
C ALA A 391 0.33 -7.39 23.72
N GLY A 392 1.08 -7.72 22.67
CA GLY A 392 0.67 -7.61 21.28
C GLY A 392 -0.49 -8.51 20.86
N ILE A 393 -0.83 -8.44 19.58
CA ILE A 393 -1.96 -9.16 18.97
C ILE A 393 -1.46 -10.02 17.82
N PHE A 394 -1.80 -11.31 17.85
CA PHE A 394 -1.85 -12.13 16.64
C PHE A 394 -3.25 -12.03 16.05
N ALA A 395 -3.39 -11.79 14.74
CA ALA A 395 -4.68 -11.65 14.09
C ALA A 395 -4.78 -12.39 12.75
N VAL A 396 -6.01 -12.74 12.38
CA VAL A 396 -6.44 -13.10 11.04
C VAL A 396 -7.52 -12.08 10.65
N ARG A 397 -7.21 -11.20 9.69
CA ARG A 397 -8.20 -10.27 9.10
C ARG A 397 -8.67 -10.81 7.76
N ALA A 398 -9.96 -10.71 7.51
CA ALA A 398 -10.58 -10.96 6.22
C ALA A 398 -11.59 -9.85 5.91
N THR A 399 -11.35 -9.07 4.85
CA THR A 399 -12.47 -8.43 4.16
C THR A 399 -13.30 -9.56 3.59
N LEU A 400 -14.59 -9.52 3.88
CA LEU A 400 -15.40 -10.69 3.72
C LEU A 400 -16.91 -10.38 3.59
N PRO A 401 -17.51 -10.25 2.40
CA PRO A 401 -18.97 -10.31 2.27
C PRO A 401 -19.64 -11.53 2.95
N PRO A 402 -20.89 -11.45 3.45
CA PRO A 402 -21.16 -12.12 4.74
C PRO A 402 -21.85 -13.50 4.80
N ALA A 403 -22.23 -14.17 3.70
CA ALA A 403 -23.01 -15.43 3.77
C ALA A 403 -22.20 -16.52 4.43
N ASN A 404 -21.01 -16.66 3.90
CA ASN A 404 -20.12 -17.73 4.22
C ASN A 404 -19.23 -17.31 5.41
N LEU A 405 -19.57 -16.24 6.15
CA LEU A 405 -18.91 -15.79 7.39
C LEU A 405 -18.63 -16.94 8.35
N THR A 406 -19.66 -17.76 8.62
CA THR A 406 -19.55 -18.97 9.44
C THR A 406 -18.58 -19.99 8.84
N SER A 407 -18.49 -20.07 7.51
CA SER A 407 -17.52 -20.89 6.78
C SER A 407 -16.10 -20.34 6.87
N VAL A 408 -15.87 -19.01 6.89
CA VAL A 408 -14.54 -18.42 7.18
C VAL A 408 -14.09 -18.86 8.56
N GLN A 409 -14.94 -18.63 9.57
CA GLN A 409 -14.60 -18.84 10.98
C GLN A 409 -14.31 -20.33 11.23
N ASN A 410 -15.14 -21.22 10.68
CA ASN A 410 -14.91 -22.66 10.72
C ASN A 410 -13.62 -23.07 9.98
N GLN A 411 -13.35 -22.55 8.77
CA GLN A 411 -12.19 -22.96 8.00
C GLN A 411 -10.87 -22.38 8.54
N ILE A 412 -10.87 -21.17 9.10
CA ILE A 412 -9.77 -20.61 9.91
C ILE A 412 -9.48 -21.57 11.07
N TRP A 413 -10.49 -21.97 11.84
CA TRP A 413 -10.32 -22.93 12.94
C TRP A 413 -9.88 -24.33 12.46
N ILE A 414 -10.22 -24.76 11.25
CA ILE A 414 -9.74 -26.02 10.66
C ILE A 414 -8.25 -25.93 10.28
N GLU A 415 -7.80 -24.83 9.67
CA GLU A 415 -6.37 -24.64 9.33
C GLU A 415 -5.50 -24.40 10.57
N ILE A 416 -6.00 -23.65 11.56
CA ILE A 416 -5.38 -23.58 12.90
C ILE A 416 -5.37 -24.97 13.52
N GLY A 417 -6.48 -25.71 13.53
CA GLY A 417 -6.56 -27.07 14.09
C GLY A 417 -5.58 -28.07 13.45
N LYS A 418 -5.33 -27.95 12.13
CA LYS A 418 -4.25 -28.68 11.45
C LYS A 418 -2.88 -28.27 11.94
N LEU A 419 -2.57 -26.98 11.92
CA LEU A 419 -1.32 -26.43 12.44
C LEU A 419 -1.03 -26.87 13.89
N LEU A 420 -2.04 -26.86 14.77
CA LEU A 420 -1.89 -27.24 16.18
C LEU A 420 -1.48 -28.71 16.37
N ARG A 421 -2.00 -29.64 15.54
CA ARG A 421 -1.66 -31.07 15.62
C ARG A 421 -0.43 -31.44 14.79
N ASP A 422 -0.44 -30.99 13.54
CA ASP A 422 0.37 -31.50 12.43
C ASP A 422 1.58 -30.58 12.16
N GLY A 423 1.64 -29.42 12.82
CA GLY A 423 2.75 -28.47 12.77
C GLY A 423 2.85 -27.69 11.45
N VAL A 424 4.05 -27.13 11.21
CA VAL A 424 4.46 -26.61 9.90
C VAL A 424 5.46 -27.57 9.26
N SER A 425 5.37 -27.75 7.94
CA SER A 425 6.40 -28.52 7.23
C SER A 425 7.66 -27.67 7.03
N GLU A 426 8.81 -28.34 6.99
CA GLU A 426 10.11 -27.72 6.76
C GLU A 426 10.18 -26.83 5.49
N PRO A 427 9.54 -27.17 4.34
CA PRO A 427 9.44 -26.27 3.20
C PRO A 427 8.57 -25.02 3.45
N GLU A 428 7.45 -25.14 4.17
CA GLU A 428 6.60 -23.99 4.53
C GLU A 428 7.35 -23.01 5.44
N LEU A 429 8.08 -23.53 6.44
CA LEU A 429 8.92 -22.76 7.34
C LEU A 429 9.97 -21.94 6.57
N ARG A 430 10.79 -22.61 5.75
CA ARG A 430 11.86 -21.92 5.01
C ARG A 430 11.33 -20.90 4.01
N ARG A 431 10.17 -21.16 3.40
CA ARG A 431 9.49 -20.17 2.55
C ARG A 431 9.05 -18.95 3.35
N ALA A 432 8.44 -19.14 4.51
CA ALA A 432 8.01 -18.05 5.38
C ALA A 432 9.20 -17.22 5.91
N GLN A 433 10.27 -17.88 6.39
CA GLN A 433 11.52 -17.21 6.79
C GLN A 433 12.10 -16.39 5.64
N ARG A 434 12.18 -16.96 4.43
CA ARG A 434 12.71 -16.28 3.25
C ARG A 434 11.83 -15.10 2.82
N GLN A 435 10.51 -15.20 2.94
CA GLN A 435 9.61 -14.08 2.67
C GLN A 435 9.85 -12.93 3.66
N ILE A 436 9.94 -13.20 4.98
CA ILE A 436 10.23 -12.18 6.01
C ILE A 436 11.61 -11.53 5.76
N GLU A 437 12.64 -12.34 5.50
CA GLU A 437 13.99 -11.85 5.13
C GLU A 437 13.98 -10.97 3.87
N THR A 438 13.16 -11.32 2.88
CA THR A 438 13.06 -10.57 1.61
C THR A 438 12.31 -9.25 1.80
N SER A 439 11.17 -9.24 2.51
CA SER A 439 10.46 -8.02 2.85
C SER A 439 11.32 -7.05 3.67
N PHE A 440 12.09 -7.57 4.63
CA PHE A 440 13.02 -6.74 5.41
C PHE A 440 14.11 -6.07 4.56
N ILE A 441 14.54 -6.69 3.47
CA ILE A 441 15.53 -6.11 2.55
C ILE A 441 14.91 -5.03 1.66
N PHE A 442 13.65 -5.21 1.22
CA PHE A 442 12.96 -4.21 0.41
C PHE A 442 12.54 -2.98 1.23
N ASN A 443 12.00 -3.17 2.43
CA ASN A 443 11.58 -2.11 3.37
C ASN A 443 12.76 -1.39 4.07
N ASN A 444 13.91 -1.31 3.41
CA ASN A 444 15.15 -0.70 3.94
C ASN A 444 16.04 -0.18 2.79
N SER A 445 15.42 0.16 1.65
CA SER A 445 16.12 0.29 0.36
C SER A 445 16.38 1.75 -0.04
N ASN A 446 15.52 2.67 0.36
CA ASN A 446 15.71 4.12 0.23
C ASN A 446 16.39 4.72 1.49
N VAL A 447 16.42 6.05 1.65
CA VAL A 447 17.02 6.71 2.82
C VAL A 447 16.01 7.01 3.94
N GLU A 448 14.72 7.13 3.61
CA GLU A 448 13.60 7.26 4.53
C GLU A 448 13.48 6.03 5.43
N ASP A 449 13.31 4.85 4.82
CA ASP A 449 13.26 3.54 5.46
C ASP A 449 14.48 3.35 6.39
N GLN A 450 15.66 3.80 5.95
CA GLN A 450 16.90 3.65 6.70
C GLN A 450 16.95 4.57 7.93
N ALA A 451 16.45 5.81 7.84
CA ALA A 451 16.32 6.70 8.98
C ALA A 451 15.19 6.23 9.93
N GLU A 452 14.12 5.67 9.40
CA GLU A 452 13.00 5.13 10.17
C GLU A 452 13.36 3.85 10.91
N GLN A 453 13.99 2.89 10.23
CA GLN A 453 14.33 1.59 10.81
C GLN A 453 15.33 1.73 11.97
N ILE A 454 16.30 2.63 11.87
CA ILE A 454 17.25 2.89 12.98
C ILE A 454 16.57 3.64 14.12
N ALA A 455 15.55 4.46 13.83
CA ALA A 455 14.75 5.11 14.85
C ALA A 455 13.92 4.09 15.63
N TYR A 456 13.11 3.25 14.98
CA TYR A 456 12.32 2.22 15.68
C TYR A 456 13.19 1.21 16.44
N ASP A 457 14.30 0.74 15.86
CA ASP A 457 15.29 -0.10 16.56
C ASP A 457 15.76 0.55 17.89
N GLU A 458 15.96 1.88 17.91
CA GLU A 458 16.33 2.66 19.11
C GLU A 458 15.14 2.93 20.06
N LEU A 459 13.98 3.32 19.51
CA LEU A 459 12.78 3.66 20.28
C LEU A 459 12.33 2.45 21.11
N ASP A 460 12.25 1.28 20.47
CA ASP A 460 11.68 0.06 21.04
C ASP A 460 12.67 -0.76 21.88
N THR A 461 13.97 -0.71 21.54
CA THR A 461 14.98 -1.62 22.11
C THR A 461 16.23 -0.93 22.66
N GLY A 462 16.42 0.37 22.43
CA GLY A 462 17.60 1.14 22.84
C GLY A 462 18.88 0.81 22.07
N ASP A 463 18.77 0.08 20.95
CA ASP A 463 19.87 -0.39 20.12
C ASP A 463 19.52 -0.26 18.63
N PRO A 464 20.07 0.74 17.91
CA PRO A 464 19.73 1.06 16.51
C PRO A 464 20.24 0.03 15.50
N THR A 465 20.56 -1.19 15.94
CA THR A 465 20.97 -2.33 15.12
C THR A 465 20.15 -3.60 15.39
N TYR A 466 19.11 -3.51 16.23
CA TYR A 466 18.25 -4.63 16.62
C TYR A 466 17.74 -5.43 15.43
N SER A 467 17.32 -4.80 14.34
CA SER A 467 16.75 -5.48 13.17
C SER A 467 17.74 -6.41 12.45
N ARG A 468 19.06 -6.15 12.54
CA ARG A 468 20.09 -7.10 12.07
C ARG A 468 20.13 -8.38 12.92
N ARG A 469 19.66 -8.33 14.17
CA ARG A 469 19.44 -9.50 15.04
C ARG A 469 18.08 -10.15 14.79
N TYR A 470 17.05 -9.37 14.50
CA TYR A 470 15.70 -9.87 14.17
C TYR A 470 15.75 -10.89 13.03
N VAL A 471 16.33 -10.54 11.88
CA VAL A 471 16.44 -11.47 10.73
C VAL A 471 17.22 -12.75 11.10
N ALA A 472 18.32 -12.61 11.86
CA ALA A 472 19.11 -13.75 12.34
C ALA A 472 18.34 -14.65 13.34
N ARG A 473 17.35 -14.10 14.05
CA ARG A 473 16.46 -14.85 14.95
C ARG A 473 15.32 -15.52 14.20
N ILE A 474 14.70 -14.85 13.21
CA ILE A 474 13.70 -15.43 12.30
C ILE A 474 14.29 -16.65 11.59
N ASN A 475 15.50 -16.53 11.01
CA ASN A 475 16.21 -17.63 10.36
C ASN A 475 16.66 -18.76 11.32
N ALA A 476 16.52 -18.58 12.64
CA ALA A 476 16.79 -19.60 13.66
C ALA A 476 15.52 -20.26 14.24
N VAL A 477 14.32 -19.86 13.78
CA VAL A 477 13.05 -20.49 14.16
C VAL A 477 12.95 -21.91 13.58
N THR A 478 12.40 -22.83 14.37
CA THR A 478 12.19 -24.25 13.99
C THR A 478 10.70 -24.60 13.93
N PRO A 479 10.30 -25.69 13.24
CA PRO A 479 8.88 -26.06 13.12
C PRO A 479 8.17 -26.28 14.46
N ALA A 480 8.91 -26.85 15.43
CA ALA A 480 8.42 -27.11 16.78
C ALA A 480 8.14 -25.82 17.56
N GLN A 481 8.90 -24.73 17.34
CA GLN A 481 8.63 -23.44 17.98
C GLN A 481 7.37 -22.79 17.41
N VAL A 482 7.19 -22.83 16.08
CA VAL A 482 5.97 -22.33 15.41
C VAL A 482 4.73 -23.07 15.91
N GLN A 483 4.81 -24.40 16.04
CA GLN A 483 3.72 -25.20 16.62
C GLN A 483 3.48 -24.90 18.11
N ALA A 484 4.55 -24.72 18.90
CA ALA A 484 4.44 -24.43 20.34
C ALA A 484 3.79 -23.06 20.60
N VAL A 485 4.15 -22.00 19.87
CA VAL A 485 3.49 -20.69 20.04
C VAL A 485 2.05 -20.72 19.53
N ALA A 486 1.76 -21.45 18.45
CA ALA A 486 0.38 -21.65 18.01
C ALA A 486 -0.47 -22.33 19.11
N GLN A 487 0.03 -23.40 19.72
CA GLN A 487 -0.63 -24.11 20.83
C GLN A 487 -0.78 -23.25 22.10
N LYS A 488 0.17 -22.35 22.36
CA LYS A 488 0.18 -21.47 23.54
C LYS A 488 -0.79 -20.29 23.42
N TYR A 489 -0.95 -19.72 22.22
CA TYR A 489 -1.67 -18.45 22.02
C TYR A 489 -3.00 -18.58 21.26
N LEU A 490 -3.11 -19.43 20.24
CA LEU A 490 -4.31 -19.55 19.38
C LEU A 490 -5.41 -20.42 20.02
N THR A 491 -5.76 -20.10 21.26
CA THR A 491 -6.74 -20.83 22.08
C THR A 491 -8.18 -20.41 21.75
N HIS A 492 -9.15 -21.28 21.98
CA HIS A 492 -10.57 -20.90 21.82
C HIS A 492 -10.99 -19.82 22.82
N ASP A 493 -10.53 -19.87 24.07
CA ASP A 493 -10.95 -18.93 25.12
C ASP A 493 -10.26 -17.55 25.03
N GLY A 494 -9.08 -17.48 24.42
CA GLY A 494 -8.33 -16.22 24.26
C GLY A 494 -8.75 -15.35 23.07
N ILE A 495 -9.74 -15.75 22.27
CA ILE A 495 -10.09 -15.06 21.01
C ILE A 495 -10.98 -13.83 21.23
N THR A 496 -10.58 -12.70 20.66
CA THR A 496 -11.48 -11.59 20.33
C THR A 496 -11.86 -11.64 18.85
N THR A 497 -13.15 -11.44 18.55
CA THR A 497 -13.68 -11.35 17.20
C THR A 497 -14.43 -10.03 17.01
N ALA A 498 -14.09 -9.28 15.97
CA ALA A 498 -14.80 -8.07 15.54
C ALA A 498 -15.37 -8.27 14.13
N ILE A 499 -16.59 -7.75 13.90
CA ILE A 499 -17.34 -7.94 12.65
C ILE A 499 -18.07 -6.64 12.25
N VAL A 500 -17.59 -5.94 11.23
CA VAL A 500 -18.36 -4.86 10.59
C VAL A 500 -19.17 -5.50 9.46
N ARG A 501 -20.49 -5.33 9.40
CA ARG A 501 -21.32 -6.02 8.39
C ARG A 501 -22.29 -5.13 7.62
N PRO A 502 -22.64 -5.51 6.37
CA PRO A 502 -23.82 -5.04 5.67
C PRO A 502 -25.07 -5.19 6.54
N ARG A 503 -25.99 -4.24 6.42
CA ARG A 503 -27.36 -4.41 6.94
C ARG A 503 -28.06 -5.57 6.22
N GLY A 504 -28.04 -6.75 6.85
CA GLY A 504 -28.88 -7.91 6.51
C GLY A 504 -28.55 -8.79 5.30
N SER A 505 -27.29 -8.95 4.83
CA SER A 505 -26.99 -9.78 3.62
C SER A 505 -25.56 -10.40 3.51
N ALA A 506 -25.18 -11.05 2.36
CA ALA A 506 -24.48 -12.37 2.40
C ALA A 506 -23.62 -12.93 1.15
N PRO A 507 -22.32 -12.56 0.86
CA PRO A 507 -21.27 -13.41 0.10
C PRO A 507 -19.95 -14.05 0.78
N GLN A 508 -18.65 -13.96 0.28
CA GLN A 508 -17.34 -14.31 1.03
C GLN A 508 -16.14 -13.33 1.44
N THR A 509 -14.89 -12.88 1.00
CA THR A 509 -13.85 -12.96 -0.12
C THR A 509 -12.37 -12.14 0.22
N ALA A 510 -10.94 -12.44 0.54
CA ALA A 510 -9.29 -12.64 0.08
C ALA A 510 -8.19 -11.94 -0.98
N THR A 511 -6.99 -11.27 -0.68
CA THR A 511 -5.77 -10.75 -1.58
C THR A 511 -4.90 -9.53 -0.99
N LYS A 512 -3.66 -8.92 -1.32
CA LYS A 512 -2.25 -8.99 -2.01
C LYS A 512 -1.31 -7.75 -1.57
N GLN A 513 -0.15 -7.16 -2.11
CA GLN A 513 1.25 -7.46 -2.68
C GLN A 513 2.14 -6.15 -3.04
N ALA A 514 3.53 -6.07 -3.04
CA ALA A 514 4.43 -4.92 -3.56
C ALA A 514 5.98 -5.19 -3.89
N GLU A 515 6.71 -4.37 -4.73
CA GLU A 515 8.20 -4.37 -5.07
C GLU A 515 8.71 -3.18 -6.00
N VAL A 516 10.04 -2.90 -6.17
CA VAL A 516 10.74 -1.77 -6.92
C VAL A 516 12.17 -2.22 -7.40
N ALA A 517 12.99 -1.78 -8.41
CA ALA A 517 13.13 -0.77 -9.53
C ALA A 517 13.94 -1.36 -10.76
N VAL A 518 14.33 -0.61 -11.85
CA VAL A 518 14.62 -1.16 -13.25
C VAL A 518 15.69 -0.44 -14.19
N SER A 519 16.33 -1.09 -15.23
CA SER A 519 17.40 -0.54 -16.17
C SER A 519 16.95 0.16 -17.50
N ALA A 520 17.19 -0.30 -18.75
CA ALA A 520 16.80 0.40 -20.02
C ALA A 520 16.32 -0.52 -21.19
N PRO A 521 15.23 -0.18 -21.92
CA PRO A 521 14.55 -1.14 -22.81
C PRO A 521 15.08 -1.24 -24.25
N GLN A 522 14.85 -2.41 -24.86
CA GLN A 522 15.13 -2.82 -26.24
C GLN A 522 13.87 -3.42 -26.89
N ILE A 523 13.79 -3.50 -28.23
CA ILE A 523 12.68 -4.14 -28.95
C ILE A 523 13.18 -5.08 -30.06
N PHE A 524 12.49 -6.21 -30.21
CA PHE A 524 12.74 -7.27 -31.20
C PHE A 524 11.43 -7.58 -31.94
N ALA A 525 11.55 -8.02 -33.20
CA ALA A 525 10.43 -8.55 -33.98
C ALA A 525 10.64 -10.05 -34.19
N LEU A 526 9.72 -10.87 -33.67
CA LEU A 526 9.74 -12.32 -33.84
C LEU A 526 9.35 -12.71 -35.28
N SER A 527 9.73 -13.90 -35.74
CA SER A 527 9.46 -14.32 -37.15
C SER A 527 7.98 -14.35 -37.52
N ASN A 528 7.11 -14.59 -36.53
CA ASN A 528 5.66 -14.56 -36.65
C ASN A 528 5.07 -13.13 -36.73
N GLY A 529 5.87 -12.06 -36.59
CA GLY A 529 5.44 -10.66 -36.57
C GLY A 529 4.99 -10.12 -35.20
N MET A 530 5.10 -10.89 -34.12
CA MET A 530 4.89 -10.42 -32.74
C MET A 530 6.05 -9.53 -32.30
N ARG A 531 5.74 -8.47 -31.54
CA ARG A 531 6.74 -7.56 -30.99
C ARG A 531 7.12 -7.99 -29.58
N LEU A 532 8.41 -8.03 -29.29
CA LEU A 532 8.98 -8.34 -27.98
C LEU A 532 9.78 -7.14 -27.49
N ILE A 533 9.41 -6.56 -26.35
CA ILE A 533 10.17 -5.52 -25.65
C ILE A 533 10.89 -6.20 -24.49
N VAL A 534 12.19 -5.93 -24.29
CA VAL A 534 12.92 -6.41 -23.11
C VAL A 534 13.65 -5.26 -22.42
N ARG A 535 13.48 -5.13 -21.10
CA ARG A 535 14.28 -4.25 -20.23
C ARG A 535 15.00 -5.12 -19.22
N GLU A 536 16.30 -5.33 -19.43
CA GLU A 536 17.15 -5.99 -18.42
C GLU A 536 17.12 -5.17 -17.12
N ASN A 537 17.30 -5.82 -15.97
CA ASN A 537 17.25 -5.17 -14.67
C ASN A 537 17.79 -6.10 -13.57
N HIS A 538 18.96 -5.78 -13.03
CA HIS A 538 19.60 -6.59 -11.99
C HIS A 538 19.49 -5.96 -10.59
N ALA A 539 18.59 -4.99 -10.40
CA ALA A 539 18.36 -4.31 -9.12
C ALA A 539 17.25 -4.96 -8.27
N ALA A 540 16.34 -5.71 -8.91
CA ALA A 540 15.34 -6.54 -8.26
C ALA A 540 15.44 -7.99 -8.79
N PRO A 541 15.39 -9.04 -7.95
CA PRO A 541 15.57 -10.44 -8.35
C PRO A 541 14.29 -11.04 -9.00
N THR A 542 13.57 -10.23 -9.76
CA THR A 542 12.25 -10.54 -10.33
C THR A 542 12.16 -10.22 -11.81
N VAL A 543 11.17 -10.83 -12.47
CA VAL A 543 10.87 -10.65 -13.89
C VAL A 543 9.36 -10.52 -14.07
N ALA A 544 8.91 -9.31 -14.40
CA ALA A 544 7.57 -9.06 -14.86
C ALA A 544 7.44 -9.36 -16.36
N MET A 545 6.30 -9.90 -16.78
CA MET A 545 5.96 -10.11 -18.19
C MET A 545 4.53 -9.70 -18.45
N VAL A 546 4.32 -8.93 -19.50
CA VAL A 546 3.00 -8.46 -19.94
C VAL A 546 2.83 -8.77 -21.42
N ALA A 547 1.94 -9.70 -21.73
CA ALA A 547 1.42 -9.86 -23.09
C ALA A 547 0.15 -9.03 -23.23
N MET A 548 0.09 -8.15 -24.24
CA MET A 548 -1.07 -7.33 -24.55
C MET A 548 -1.40 -7.46 -26.04
N GLY A 549 -2.68 -7.42 -26.39
CA GLY A 549 -3.11 -7.38 -27.79
C GLY A 549 -4.40 -6.60 -28.01
N LEU A 550 -4.59 -6.10 -29.23
CA LEU A 550 -5.78 -5.31 -29.59
C LEU A 550 -7.06 -6.14 -29.41
N GLY A 551 -8.05 -5.56 -28.73
CA GLY A 551 -9.23 -6.31 -28.29
C GLY A 551 -10.09 -5.53 -27.32
N GLY A 552 -10.32 -6.12 -26.15
CA GLY A 552 -11.13 -5.52 -25.10
C GLY A 552 -12.60 -5.31 -25.49
N VAL A 553 -13.21 -4.33 -24.82
CA VAL A 553 -14.62 -3.96 -24.95
C VAL A 553 -14.99 -3.50 -26.37
N ARG A 554 -14.07 -2.87 -27.12
CA ARG A 554 -14.29 -2.43 -28.52
C ARG A 554 -14.66 -3.58 -29.46
N LEU A 555 -14.12 -4.77 -29.26
CA LEU A 555 -14.33 -5.91 -30.17
C LEU A 555 -15.49 -6.85 -29.77
N GLU A 556 -16.23 -6.59 -28.70
CA GLU A 556 -17.32 -7.46 -28.26
C GLU A 556 -18.56 -7.38 -29.17
N ALA A 557 -18.74 -8.38 -30.04
CA ALA A 557 -19.85 -8.49 -30.97
C ALA A 557 -21.15 -8.92 -30.26
N GLY A 558 -21.91 -7.95 -29.74
CA GLY A 558 -23.25 -8.16 -29.15
C GLY A 558 -23.29 -8.84 -27.77
N LYS A 559 -22.21 -9.52 -27.34
CA LYS A 559 -22.08 -10.15 -26.02
C LYS A 559 -21.20 -9.30 -25.11
N ALA A 560 -21.81 -8.34 -24.41
CA ALA A 560 -21.11 -7.45 -23.47
C ALA A 560 -20.48 -8.24 -22.31
N GLY A 561 -19.22 -7.98 -21.99
CA GLY A 561 -18.46 -8.68 -20.94
C GLY A 561 -17.80 -10.00 -21.38
N VAL A 562 -17.91 -10.37 -22.67
CA VAL A 562 -17.21 -11.54 -23.22
C VAL A 562 -15.70 -11.37 -23.21
N SER A 563 -15.19 -10.13 -23.29
CA SER A 563 -13.75 -9.83 -23.17
C SER A 563 -13.23 -10.08 -21.75
N ASN A 564 -13.99 -9.66 -20.73
CA ASN A 564 -13.68 -9.87 -19.32
C ASN A 564 -13.62 -11.36 -18.99
N LEU A 565 -14.72 -12.08 -19.22
CA LEU A 565 -14.79 -13.53 -18.98
C LEU A 565 -13.77 -14.31 -19.82
N CYS A 566 -13.42 -13.85 -21.03
CA CYS A 566 -12.40 -14.53 -21.83
C CYS A 566 -11.01 -14.42 -21.18
N THR A 567 -10.61 -13.22 -20.75
CA THR A 567 -9.28 -12.97 -20.16
C THR A 567 -9.15 -13.58 -18.76
N GLU A 568 -10.18 -13.48 -17.92
CA GLU A 568 -10.23 -14.09 -16.60
C GLU A 568 -10.12 -15.64 -16.65
N MET A 569 -10.67 -16.26 -17.70
CA MET A 569 -10.68 -17.72 -17.87
C MET A 569 -9.37 -18.31 -18.41
N LEU A 570 -8.41 -17.50 -18.87
CA LEU A 570 -7.16 -18.00 -19.48
C LEU A 570 -6.33 -18.83 -18.48
N THR A 571 -6.32 -18.43 -17.21
CA THR A 571 -5.60 -19.10 -16.12
C THR A 571 -6.39 -20.24 -15.48
N ARG A 572 -7.65 -20.46 -15.86
CA ARG A 572 -8.54 -21.48 -15.27
C ARG A 572 -8.54 -22.83 -15.99
N GLY A 573 -7.68 -23.02 -16.99
CA GLY A 573 -7.42 -24.35 -17.56
C GLY A 573 -6.89 -24.32 -19.00
N THR A 574 -5.81 -25.07 -19.23
CA THR A 574 -5.17 -25.24 -20.54
C THR A 574 -5.42 -26.66 -21.09
N ARG A 575 -4.77 -27.01 -22.21
CA ARG A 575 -4.75 -28.39 -22.72
C ARG A 575 -3.82 -29.34 -21.94
N LYS A 576 -3.02 -28.83 -21.00
CA LYS A 576 -2.07 -29.62 -20.19
C LYS A 576 -2.40 -29.61 -18.70
N HIS A 577 -2.93 -28.50 -18.18
CA HIS A 577 -3.09 -28.26 -16.75
C HIS A 577 -4.50 -27.75 -16.42
N SER A 578 -5.08 -28.24 -15.32
CA SER A 578 -6.27 -27.64 -14.68
C SER A 578 -5.91 -26.33 -13.97
N GLU A 579 -6.93 -25.57 -13.54
CA GLU A 579 -6.79 -24.41 -12.66
C GLU A 579 -5.90 -24.70 -11.43
N GLU A 580 -6.18 -25.78 -10.67
CA GLU A 580 -5.38 -26.15 -9.50
C GLU A 580 -3.92 -26.49 -9.86
N GLN A 581 -3.68 -27.10 -11.03
CA GLN A 581 -2.32 -27.40 -11.49
C GLN A 581 -1.57 -26.13 -11.92
N LEU A 582 -2.23 -25.19 -12.60
CA LEU A 582 -1.67 -23.89 -12.98
C LEU A 582 -1.34 -23.08 -11.72
N ALA A 583 -2.30 -22.95 -10.79
CA ALA A 583 -2.09 -22.26 -9.51
C ALA A 583 -0.94 -22.90 -8.69
N THR A 584 -0.87 -24.23 -8.64
CA THR A 584 0.22 -24.95 -7.95
C THR A 584 1.58 -24.74 -8.65
N LEU A 585 1.63 -24.61 -9.97
CA LEU A 585 2.87 -24.29 -10.69
C LEU A 585 3.30 -22.84 -10.46
N VAL A 586 2.36 -21.89 -10.44
CA VAL A 586 2.60 -20.47 -10.12
C VAL A 586 3.12 -20.34 -8.67
N ASP A 587 2.44 -20.97 -7.70
CA ASP A 587 2.86 -21.08 -6.28
C ASP A 587 4.31 -21.59 -6.14
N ASN A 588 4.64 -22.69 -6.82
CA ASN A 588 5.93 -23.37 -6.69
C ASN A 588 7.10 -22.58 -7.31
N LEU A 589 6.82 -21.74 -8.31
CA LEU A 589 7.79 -20.84 -8.96
C LEU A 589 7.87 -19.47 -8.26
N GLY A 590 7.14 -19.27 -7.15
CA GLY A 590 7.11 -18.02 -6.39
C GLY A 590 6.55 -16.83 -7.18
N GLY A 591 5.70 -17.09 -8.18
CA GLY A 591 5.25 -16.09 -9.14
C GLY A 591 3.78 -15.69 -9.01
N THR A 592 3.33 -14.89 -9.97
CA THR A 592 1.92 -14.51 -10.19
C THR A 592 1.59 -14.63 -11.68
N LEU A 593 0.34 -14.97 -12.03
CA LEU A 593 -0.12 -15.06 -13.42
C LEU A 593 -1.63 -14.78 -13.47
N GLU A 594 -2.03 -13.74 -14.21
CA GLU A 594 -3.43 -13.27 -14.26
C GLU A 594 -3.77 -12.64 -15.62
N GLY A 595 -5.01 -12.84 -16.08
CA GLY A 595 -5.55 -12.19 -17.28
C GLY A 595 -6.33 -10.92 -16.93
N PHE A 596 -6.32 -9.94 -17.83
CA PHE A 596 -7.04 -8.67 -17.67
C PHE A 596 -7.60 -8.16 -19.01
N ASN A 597 -8.64 -7.34 -18.95
CA ASN A 597 -9.18 -6.62 -20.11
C ASN A 597 -9.16 -5.10 -19.90
N GLY A 598 -9.22 -4.35 -21.00
CA GLY A 598 -9.53 -2.93 -21.01
C GLY A 598 -10.53 -2.62 -22.12
N TYR A 599 -10.76 -1.33 -22.40
CA TYR A 599 -11.62 -0.94 -23.52
C TYR A 599 -11.01 -1.28 -24.89
N ASN A 600 -9.69 -1.19 -25.01
CA ASN A 600 -8.95 -1.23 -26.28
C ASN A 600 -8.15 -2.53 -26.50
N ALA A 601 -7.89 -3.28 -25.43
CA ALA A 601 -6.97 -4.41 -25.43
C ALA A 601 -7.44 -5.55 -24.51
N TRP A 602 -6.92 -6.75 -24.79
CA TRP A 602 -6.79 -7.84 -23.83
C TRP A 602 -5.35 -7.91 -23.34
N GLY A 603 -5.12 -8.53 -22.18
CA GLY A 603 -3.78 -8.81 -21.71
C GLY A 603 -3.66 -9.95 -20.71
N ILE A 604 -2.43 -10.38 -20.50
CA ILE A 604 -2.00 -11.35 -19.50
C ILE A 604 -0.74 -10.77 -18.85
N ARG A 605 -0.74 -10.64 -17.53
CA ARG A 605 0.42 -10.18 -16.76
C ARG A 605 0.89 -11.27 -15.79
N SER A 606 2.19 -11.27 -15.51
CA SER A 606 2.82 -12.21 -14.60
C SER A 606 4.09 -11.65 -13.99
N GLN A 607 4.49 -12.17 -12.84
CA GLN A 607 5.77 -11.89 -12.18
C GLN A 607 6.41 -13.19 -11.72
N TRP A 608 7.74 -13.27 -11.78
CA TRP A 608 8.53 -14.47 -11.48
C TRP A 608 9.84 -14.08 -10.81
N LEU A 609 10.56 -15.02 -10.21
CA LEU A 609 11.93 -14.82 -9.74
C LEU A 609 12.96 -14.98 -10.89
N THR A 610 14.17 -14.42 -10.74
CA THR A 610 15.30 -14.54 -11.68
C THR A 610 15.54 -15.97 -12.21
N ASN A 611 15.36 -16.98 -11.37
CA ASN A 611 15.66 -18.37 -11.73
C ASN A 611 14.50 -19.09 -12.46
N ASP A 612 13.30 -18.49 -12.42
CA ASP A 612 12.04 -19.17 -12.71
C ASP A 612 11.28 -18.55 -13.89
N TRP A 613 11.72 -17.38 -14.38
CA TRP A 613 11.11 -16.69 -15.52
C TRP A 613 11.05 -17.53 -16.80
N ARG A 614 11.94 -18.50 -17.01
CA ARG A 614 11.89 -19.36 -18.21
C ARG A 614 10.68 -20.30 -18.18
N GLN A 615 10.38 -20.83 -16.99
CA GLN A 615 9.18 -21.61 -16.69
C GLN A 615 7.94 -20.71 -16.75
N GLY A 616 8.03 -19.50 -16.20
CA GLY A 616 6.98 -18.48 -16.24
C GLY A 616 6.56 -18.06 -17.65
N LEU A 617 7.53 -17.81 -18.54
CA LEU A 617 7.27 -17.47 -19.94
C LEU A 617 6.64 -18.65 -20.71
N ALA A 618 7.01 -19.88 -20.38
CA ALA A 618 6.37 -21.08 -20.94
C ALA A 618 4.92 -21.26 -20.43
N LEU A 619 4.63 -20.94 -19.17
CA LEU A 619 3.26 -20.92 -18.62
C LEU A 619 2.41 -19.81 -19.27
N LEU A 620 2.96 -18.60 -19.43
CA LEU A 620 2.31 -17.49 -20.13
C LEU A 620 1.95 -17.89 -21.58
N GLN A 621 2.88 -18.52 -22.31
CA GLN A 621 2.60 -19.06 -23.65
C GLN A 621 1.47 -20.09 -23.64
N GLU A 622 1.43 -20.94 -22.61
CA GLU A 622 0.46 -22.03 -22.52
C GLU A 622 -0.97 -21.54 -22.25
N VAL A 623 -1.15 -20.60 -21.31
CA VAL A 623 -2.46 -19.98 -21.03
C VAL A 623 -2.94 -19.09 -22.18
N MET A 624 -2.02 -18.48 -22.93
CA MET A 624 -2.35 -17.66 -24.09
C MET A 624 -2.77 -18.52 -25.30
N LEU A 625 -1.98 -19.53 -25.66
CA LEU A 625 -2.16 -20.31 -26.90
C LEU A 625 -3.00 -21.58 -26.75
N THR A 626 -3.26 -22.06 -25.52
CA THR A 626 -3.96 -23.34 -25.30
C THR A 626 -5.09 -23.37 -24.25
N PRO A 627 -5.83 -22.26 -23.96
CA PRO A 627 -6.93 -22.30 -22.99
C PRO A 627 -8.08 -23.20 -23.46
N THR A 628 -8.71 -23.93 -22.54
CA THR A 628 -9.83 -24.84 -22.85
C THR A 628 -11.21 -24.25 -22.56
N PHE A 629 -11.26 -23.23 -21.71
CA PHE A 629 -12.47 -22.60 -21.17
C PHE A 629 -13.41 -23.65 -20.52
N PRO A 630 -13.06 -24.21 -19.33
CA PRO A 630 -13.90 -25.20 -18.66
C PRO A 630 -15.26 -24.62 -18.26
N ALA A 631 -16.34 -25.36 -18.50
CA ALA A 631 -17.70 -24.87 -18.25
C ALA A 631 -18.00 -24.62 -16.75
N ALA A 632 -17.45 -25.45 -15.86
CA ALA A 632 -17.63 -25.28 -14.41
C ALA A 632 -17.00 -23.97 -13.90
N GLU A 633 -15.78 -23.68 -14.35
CA GLU A 633 -15.06 -22.46 -13.97
C GLU A 633 -15.72 -21.21 -14.56
N LEU A 634 -16.29 -21.30 -15.78
CA LEU A 634 -17.04 -20.19 -16.37
C LEU A 634 -18.26 -19.78 -15.52
N GLU A 635 -18.99 -20.72 -14.92
CA GLU A 635 -20.10 -20.36 -14.04
C GLU A 635 -19.63 -19.77 -12.70
N ARG A 636 -18.44 -20.15 -12.20
CA ARG A 636 -17.79 -19.48 -11.06
C ARG A 636 -17.38 -18.04 -11.41
N SER A 637 -16.68 -17.84 -12.53
CA SER A 637 -16.31 -16.52 -13.06
C SER A 637 -17.53 -15.62 -13.25
N LYS A 638 -18.59 -16.12 -13.90
CA LYS A 638 -19.87 -15.38 -14.01
C LYS A 638 -20.41 -14.94 -12.65
N THR A 639 -20.32 -15.78 -11.62
CA THR A 639 -20.79 -15.46 -10.27
C THR A 639 -19.95 -14.35 -9.64
N GLN A 640 -18.63 -14.39 -9.81
CA GLN A 640 -17.71 -13.34 -9.35
C GLN A 640 -17.93 -12.01 -10.11
N VAL A 641 -18.04 -12.04 -11.44
CA VAL A 641 -18.27 -10.83 -12.26
C VAL A 641 -19.68 -10.24 -12.05
N LEU A 642 -20.70 -11.06 -11.77
CA LEU A 642 -22.02 -10.56 -11.36
C LEU A 642 -21.96 -9.79 -10.03
N ALA A 643 -21.17 -10.26 -9.06
CA ALA A 643 -20.94 -9.54 -7.80
C ALA A 643 -20.17 -8.22 -8.04
N ALA A 644 -19.14 -8.24 -8.90
CA ALA A 644 -18.40 -7.02 -9.28
C ALA A 644 -19.29 -5.99 -10.00
N ILE A 645 -20.22 -6.43 -10.87
CA ILE A 645 -21.23 -5.57 -11.51
C ILE A 645 -22.18 -4.94 -10.50
N GLN A 646 -22.51 -5.65 -9.41
CA GLN A 646 -23.34 -5.11 -8.33
C GLN A 646 -22.54 -4.07 -7.51
N GLN A 647 -21.31 -4.40 -7.10
CA GLN A 647 -20.41 -3.48 -6.41
C GLN A 647 -20.18 -2.17 -7.20
N GLN A 648 -20.00 -2.25 -8.53
CA GLN A 648 -19.86 -1.09 -9.41
C GLN A 648 -21.15 -0.23 -9.55
N GLN A 649 -22.32 -0.77 -9.20
CA GLN A 649 -23.60 -0.05 -9.21
C GLN A 649 -23.96 0.56 -7.85
N ASP A 650 -23.36 0.05 -6.77
CA ASP A 650 -23.58 0.51 -5.39
C ASP A 650 -22.52 1.53 -4.94
N ASP A 651 -21.30 1.50 -5.49
CA ASP A 651 -20.36 2.61 -5.35
C ASP A 651 -20.88 3.87 -6.10
N PRO A 652 -21.12 5.01 -5.42
CA PRO A 652 -21.60 6.22 -6.06
C PRO A 652 -20.62 6.80 -7.09
N THR A 653 -19.31 6.62 -6.89
CA THR A 653 -18.27 7.15 -7.79
C THR A 653 -18.26 6.38 -9.12
N SER A 654 -18.22 5.05 -9.07
CA SER A 654 -18.39 4.19 -10.25
C SER A 654 -19.72 4.41 -10.96
N ALA A 655 -20.81 4.54 -10.20
CA ALA A 655 -22.14 4.79 -10.77
C ALA A 655 -22.22 6.13 -11.50
N ALA A 656 -21.63 7.21 -10.96
CA ALA A 656 -21.54 8.51 -11.62
C ALA A 656 -20.64 8.46 -12.88
N SER A 657 -19.50 7.77 -12.80
CA SER A 657 -18.61 7.56 -13.94
C SER A 657 -19.29 6.83 -15.11
N LEU A 658 -20.07 5.78 -14.82
CA LEU A 658 -20.84 5.05 -15.82
C LEU A 658 -21.96 5.91 -16.46
N LEU A 659 -22.61 6.77 -15.67
CA LEU A 659 -23.59 7.74 -16.20
C LEU A 659 -22.90 8.73 -17.16
N LEU A 660 -21.77 9.32 -16.77
CA LEU A 660 -21.02 10.26 -17.61
C LEU A 660 -20.55 9.60 -18.92
N ARG A 661 -19.95 8.40 -18.84
CA ARG A 661 -19.51 7.62 -20.01
C ARG A 661 -20.66 7.31 -20.97
N ARG A 662 -21.84 6.98 -20.44
CA ARG A 662 -23.02 6.73 -21.26
C ARG A 662 -23.51 8.00 -21.97
N THR A 663 -23.39 9.17 -21.37
CA THR A 663 -23.70 10.46 -21.99
C THR A 663 -22.73 10.79 -23.13
N PHE A 664 -21.42 10.60 -22.92
CA PHE A 664 -20.41 10.91 -23.94
C PHE A 664 -20.38 9.94 -25.12
N PHE A 665 -20.60 8.66 -24.87
CA PHE A 665 -20.36 7.61 -25.87
C PHE A 665 -21.62 6.90 -26.35
N GLY A 666 -22.76 7.03 -25.66
CA GLY A 666 -24.06 6.52 -26.10
C GLY A 666 -24.07 5.00 -26.33
N LEU A 667 -24.11 4.60 -27.61
CA LEU A 667 -24.06 3.20 -28.04
C LEU A 667 -22.64 2.70 -28.38
N HIS A 668 -21.63 3.58 -28.43
CA HIS A 668 -20.25 3.19 -28.66
C HIS A 668 -19.71 2.39 -27.46
N PRO A 669 -18.86 1.35 -27.66
CA PRO A 669 -18.38 0.47 -26.59
C PRO A 669 -17.71 1.13 -25.37
N TYR A 670 -17.31 2.41 -25.42
CA TYR A 670 -16.82 3.15 -24.25
C TYR A 670 -17.92 3.55 -23.25
N GLY A 671 -19.19 3.60 -23.68
CA GLY A 671 -20.36 3.99 -22.87
C GLY A 671 -20.96 2.88 -22.01
N ARG A 672 -20.29 1.71 -21.93
CA ARG A 672 -20.67 0.55 -21.10
C ARG A 672 -19.54 0.16 -20.16
N SER A 673 -19.86 -0.58 -19.09
CA SER A 673 -18.86 -1.20 -18.23
C SER A 673 -18.05 -2.27 -18.99
N SER A 674 -16.76 -2.39 -18.67
CA SER A 674 -15.88 -3.47 -19.14
C SER A 674 -16.26 -4.86 -18.61
N LEU A 675 -16.98 -4.91 -17.47
CA LEU A 675 -17.55 -6.14 -16.91
C LEU A 675 -18.73 -6.67 -17.73
N GLY A 676 -19.32 -5.85 -18.62
CA GLY A 676 -20.49 -6.18 -19.41
C GLY A 676 -21.81 -5.85 -18.71
N THR A 677 -22.80 -6.75 -18.81
CA THR A 677 -24.11 -6.62 -18.15
C THR A 677 -24.63 -7.97 -17.69
N ALA A 678 -25.36 -8.03 -16.58
CA ALA A 678 -25.87 -9.28 -16.01
C ALA A 678 -26.69 -10.12 -17.02
N ALA A 679 -27.55 -9.48 -17.80
CA ALA A 679 -28.36 -10.11 -18.85
C ALA A 679 -27.58 -10.57 -20.09
N SER A 680 -26.30 -10.17 -20.21
CA SER A 680 -25.34 -10.66 -21.20
C SER A 680 -24.50 -11.80 -20.65
N LEU A 681 -23.96 -11.68 -19.43
CA LEU A 681 -23.14 -12.70 -18.76
C LEU A 681 -23.86 -14.05 -18.69
N GLN A 682 -25.16 -14.06 -18.35
CA GLN A 682 -25.99 -15.27 -18.32
C GLN A 682 -26.07 -16.01 -19.68
N LYS A 683 -25.80 -15.33 -20.79
CA LYS A 683 -25.90 -15.84 -22.17
C LYS A 683 -24.54 -16.15 -22.81
N ILE A 684 -23.44 -15.90 -22.11
CA ILE A 684 -22.08 -16.22 -22.56
C ILE A 684 -21.80 -17.70 -22.28
N THR A 685 -21.26 -18.38 -23.27
CA THR A 685 -20.90 -19.80 -23.24
C THR A 685 -19.39 -19.98 -23.41
N PRO A 686 -18.81 -21.16 -23.08
CA PRO A 686 -17.39 -21.42 -23.35
C PRO A 686 -17.01 -21.28 -24.83
N GLU A 687 -17.98 -21.48 -25.73
CA GLU A 687 -17.78 -21.35 -27.16
C GLU A 687 -17.71 -19.88 -27.61
N ASP A 688 -18.43 -18.98 -26.93
CA ASP A 688 -18.30 -17.53 -27.16
C ASP A 688 -16.91 -17.03 -26.76
N LEU A 689 -16.34 -17.59 -25.68
CA LEU A 689 -14.97 -17.27 -25.27
C LEU A 689 -13.96 -17.76 -26.32
N ARG A 690 -14.13 -18.98 -26.84
CA ARG A 690 -13.30 -19.47 -27.96
C ARG A 690 -13.43 -18.63 -29.21
N GLN A 691 -14.64 -18.22 -29.60
CA GLN A 691 -14.86 -17.39 -30.79
C GLN A 691 -14.34 -15.95 -30.62
N TYR A 692 -14.40 -15.39 -29.41
CA TYR A 692 -13.74 -14.14 -29.10
C TYR A 692 -12.21 -14.30 -29.16
N TRP A 693 -11.64 -15.28 -28.46
CA TRP A 693 -10.20 -15.52 -28.39
C TRP A 693 -9.58 -15.84 -29.75
N ASN A 694 -10.20 -16.76 -30.52
CA ASN A 694 -9.77 -17.13 -31.87
C ASN A 694 -9.86 -15.97 -32.89
N ARG A 695 -10.49 -14.84 -32.54
CA ARG A 695 -10.50 -13.61 -33.34
C ARG A 695 -9.48 -12.58 -32.86
N VAL A 696 -9.28 -12.40 -31.55
CA VAL A 696 -8.39 -11.37 -30.99
C VAL A 696 -6.92 -11.81 -30.79
N LEU A 697 -6.66 -13.13 -30.75
CA LEU A 697 -5.34 -13.70 -30.61
C LEU A 697 -4.62 -13.79 -31.97
N LEU A 698 -3.86 -12.76 -32.35
CA LEU A 698 -3.11 -12.66 -33.60
C LEU A 698 -1.71 -12.07 -33.33
N SER A 699 -0.65 -12.74 -33.79
CA SER A 699 0.74 -12.37 -33.45
C SER A 699 1.08 -10.92 -33.82
N HIS A 700 0.65 -10.47 -35.01
CA HIS A 700 0.94 -9.13 -35.52
C HIS A 700 0.23 -8.00 -34.74
N SER A 701 -0.79 -8.32 -33.94
CA SER A 701 -1.48 -7.37 -33.07
C SER A 701 -1.24 -7.64 -31.58
N THR A 702 -0.14 -8.33 -31.25
CA THR A 702 0.32 -8.60 -29.88
C THR A 702 1.71 -8.01 -29.64
N VAL A 703 1.89 -7.48 -28.42
CA VAL A 703 3.18 -7.07 -27.86
C VAL A 703 3.41 -7.89 -26.58
N LEU A 704 4.63 -8.37 -26.39
CA LEU A 704 5.11 -8.95 -25.14
C LEU A 704 6.20 -8.06 -24.57
N ALA A 705 6.03 -7.52 -23.36
CA ALA A 705 7.09 -6.86 -22.61
C ALA A 705 7.63 -7.80 -21.52
N VAL A 706 8.96 -7.83 -21.34
CA VAL A 706 9.66 -8.59 -20.28
C VAL A 706 10.65 -7.65 -19.57
N TYR A 707 10.38 -7.32 -18.31
CA TYR A 707 11.12 -6.32 -17.54
C TYR A 707 11.60 -6.97 -16.23
N GLY A 708 12.92 -7.02 -15.99
CA GLY A 708 13.46 -7.67 -14.80
C GLY A 708 14.84 -8.31 -14.98
N ASP A 709 15.22 -9.18 -14.05
CA ASP A 709 16.52 -9.85 -13.99
C ASP A 709 16.65 -10.96 -15.04
N VAL A 710 16.86 -10.50 -16.27
CA VAL A 710 16.98 -11.28 -17.49
C VAL A 710 18.14 -10.76 -18.32
N ASN A 711 18.62 -11.62 -19.23
CA ASN A 711 19.40 -11.17 -20.39
C ASN A 711 18.52 -11.16 -21.65
N ALA A 712 18.57 -10.09 -22.42
CA ALA A 712 17.70 -9.83 -23.56
C ALA A 712 17.82 -10.87 -24.67
N ASP A 713 19.05 -11.28 -25.04
CA ASP A 713 19.27 -12.34 -26.04
C ASP A 713 18.67 -13.67 -25.60
N ALA A 714 18.77 -13.99 -24.30
CA ALA A 714 18.21 -15.20 -23.73
C ALA A 714 16.67 -15.18 -23.63
N VAL A 715 16.04 -14.01 -23.46
CA VAL A 715 14.58 -13.83 -23.54
C VAL A 715 14.12 -13.94 -24.98
N HIS A 716 14.76 -13.21 -25.90
CA HIS A 716 14.47 -13.23 -27.33
C HIS A 716 14.55 -14.64 -27.91
N SER A 717 15.64 -15.36 -27.61
CA SER A 717 15.81 -16.76 -28.02
C SER A 717 14.72 -17.69 -27.49
N LEU A 718 14.25 -17.49 -26.25
CA LEU A 718 13.20 -18.34 -25.68
C LEU A 718 11.81 -17.98 -26.24
N ALA A 719 11.53 -16.69 -26.41
CA ALA A 719 10.27 -16.19 -26.97
C ALA A 719 10.09 -16.62 -28.45
N GLU A 720 11.14 -16.50 -29.28
CA GLU A 720 11.11 -16.95 -30.68
C GLU A 720 10.78 -18.45 -30.77
N ASN A 721 11.41 -19.29 -29.95
CA ASN A 721 11.10 -20.71 -29.88
C ASN A 721 9.64 -20.97 -29.43
N LEU A 722 9.21 -20.37 -28.31
CA LEU A 722 7.88 -20.60 -27.72
C LEU A 722 6.72 -20.09 -28.58
N PHE A 723 6.89 -18.95 -29.26
CA PHE A 723 5.84 -18.30 -30.04
C PHE A 723 5.94 -18.54 -31.56
N SER A 724 6.94 -19.27 -32.06
CA SER A 724 7.09 -19.66 -33.47
C SER A 724 5.78 -20.14 -34.13
N GLY A 725 4.98 -20.94 -33.44
CA GLY A 725 3.67 -21.45 -33.92
C GLY A 725 2.46 -20.52 -33.71
N PHE A 726 2.64 -19.29 -33.21
CA PHE A 726 1.56 -18.33 -32.97
C PHE A 726 1.07 -17.73 -34.30
N ARG A 727 -0.18 -18.05 -34.67
CA ARG A 727 -0.86 -17.63 -35.90
C ARG A 727 -0.80 -16.11 -36.13
N ARG A 728 -0.28 -15.73 -37.31
CA ARG A 728 -0.25 -14.37 -37.85
C ARG A 728 -1.51 -13.97 -38.64
N GLU A 729 -2.16 -14.92 -39.30
CA GLU A 729 -3.25 -14.67 -40.24
C GLU A 729 -4.59 -14.34 -39.55
N GLY A 730 -5.17 -13.19 -39.93
CA GLY A 730 -6.47 -12.69 -39.45
C GLY A 730 -6.57 -11.17 -39.61
N GLU A 731 -7.74 -10.60 -39.37
CA GLU A 731 -7.97 -9.14 -39.36
C GLU A 731 -8.84 -8.74 -38.17
N LEU A 732 -8.44 -7.69 -37.45
CA LEU A 732 -9.22 -7.12 -36.34
C LEU A 732 -10.20 -6.05 -36.82
N LYS A 733 -11.28 -6.48 -37.49
CA LYS A 733 -12.35 -5.59 -37.93
C LYS A 733 -13.37 -5.34 -36.82
N ALA A 734 -13.63 -4.05 -36.54
CA ALA A 734 -14.61 -3.56 -35.60
C ALA A 734 -15.65 -2.69 -36.32
N THR A 735 -16.93 -3.03 -36.21
CA THR A 735 -18.02 -2.14 -36.67
C THR A 735 -18.52 -1.36 -35.46
N LEU A 736 -17.89 -0.20 -35.21
CA LEU A 736 -18.19 0.66 -34.08
C LEU A 736 -19.35 1.63 -34.42
N PRO A 737 -20.37 1.78 -33.55
CA PRO A 737 -21.35 2.86 -33.69
C PRO A 737 -20.67 4.23 -33.64
N PRO A 738 -21.14 5.24 -34.40
CA PRO A 738 -20.58 6.58 -34.34
C PRO A 738 -20.74 7.19 -32.94
N ILE A 739 -19.72 7.92 -32.49
CA ILE A 739 -19.76 8.70 -31.26
C ILE A 739 -20.44 10.03 -31.59
N THR A 740 -21.63 10.26 -31.03
CA THR A 740 -22.31 11.56 -31.15
C THR A 740 -21.55 12.60 -30.33
N ARG A 741 -21.03 13.64 -30.98
CA ARG A 741 -20.38 14.74 -30.26
C ARG A 741 -21.39 15.45 -29.36
N LEU A 742 -20.99 15.75 -28.13
CA LEU A 742 -21.78 16.56 -27.22
C LEU A 742 -21.71 18.03 -27.64
N GLU A 743 -22.88 18.65 -27.86
CA GLU A 743 -23.02 20.04 -28.33
C GLU A 743 -23.69 20.97 -27.30
N LYS A 744 -24.21 20.42 -26.20
CA LYS A 744 -25.00 21.15 -25.19
C LYS A 744 -24.74 20.59 -23.79
N PHE A 745 -24.67 21.48 -22.79
CA PHE A 745 -24.61 21.12 -21.38
C PHE A 745 -25.69 20.08 -21.03
N THR A 746 -25.28 18.94 -20.47
CA THR A 746 -26.19 17.83 -20.15
C THR A 746 -26.02 17.38 -18.70
N LEU A 747 -27.08 17.47 -17.90
CA LEU A 747 -27.12 17.04 -16.50
C LEU A 747 -27.76 15.65 -16.36
N ASN A 748 -27.11 14.74 -15.64
CA ASN A 748 -27.60 13.41 -15.33
C ASN A 748 -27.53 13.17 -13.80
N GLU A 749 -28.65 13.35 -13.10
CA GLU A 749 -28.70 13.12 -11.65
C GLU A 749 -29.34 11.77 -11.32
N ARG A 750 -28.71 11.01 -10.44
CA ARG A 750 -29.28 9.81 -9.81
C ARG A 750 -29.24 9.98 -8.29
N THR A 751 -30.33 9.63 -7.62
CA THR A 751 -30.30 9.46 -6.17
C THR A 751 -30.11 8.00 -5.78
N GLN A 752 -29.51 7.77 -4.62
CA GLN A 752 -29.24 6.44 -4.08
C GLN A 752 -29.45 6.40 -2.56
N PRO A 753 -30.12 5.36 -2.02
CA PRO A 753 -30.24 5.20 -0.58
C PRO A 753 -28.92 4.74 0.04
N GLY A 754 -28.64 5.19 1.26
CA GLY A 754 -27.53 4.67 2.08
C GLY A 754 -26.14 5.26 1.79
N VAL A 755 -25.96 6.02 0.70
CA VAL A 755 -24.74 6.83 0.51
C VAL A 755 -24.84 8.11 1.33
N ALA A 756 -23.75 8.51 2.00
CA ALA A 756 -23.67 9.78 2.76
C ALA A 756 -23.23 10.95 1.86
N GLN A 757 -22.25 10.70 0.99
CA GLN A 757 -21.66 11.69 0.10
C GLN A 757 -22.34 11.72 -1.28
N THR A 758 -22.10 12.81 -2.03
CA THR A 758 -22.48 13.00 -3.43
C THR A 758 -21.24 12.95 -4.31
N ALA A 759 -21.19 11.96 -5.21
CA ALA A 759 -20.14 11.88 -6.23
C ALA A 759 -20.50 12.76 -7.43
N VAL A 760 -19.55 13.56 -7.89
CA VAL A 760 -19.71 14.54 -8.97
C VAL A 760 -18.68 14.25 -10.06
N TRP A 761 -19.16 13.95 -11.27
CA TRP A 761 -18.33 13.67 -12.45
C TRP A 761 -18.65 14.69 -13.54
N TYR A 762 -17.79 15.71 -13.71
CA TYR A 762 -17.96 16.76 -14.71
C TYR A 762 -17.03 16.50 -15.90
N GLY A 763 -17.59 16.13 -17.04
CA GLY A 763 -16.84 15.73 -18.23
C GLY A 763 -16.94 16.70 -19.40
N PHE A 764 -15.88 16.76 -20.21
CA PHE A 764 -15.74 17.56 -21.42
C PHE A 764 -15.24 16.69 -22.59
N PRO A 765 -15.63 16.96 -23.86
CA PRO A 765 -15.17 16.19 -25.01
C PRO A 765 -13.66 16.36 -25.19
N SER A 766 -12.90 15.26 -25.27
CA SER A 766 -11.43 15.28 -25.34
C SER A 766 -10.88 14.35 -26.44
N ILE A 767 -9.55 14.22 -26.45
CA ILE A 767 -8.71 13.69 -27.51
C ILE A 767 -8.76 12.18 -27.74
N THR A 768 -8.21 11.76 -28.89
CA THR A 768 -7.73 10.40 -29.07
C THR A 768 -6.32 10.23 -28.48
N LEU A 769 -5.91 8.99 -28.20
CA LEU A 769 -4.62 8.65 -27.58
C LEU A 769 -3.37 9.10 -28.38
N LEU A 770 -3.53 9.39 -29.68
CA LEU A 770 -2.45 9.83 -30.58
C LEU A 770 -2.54 11.34 -30.95
N ASP A 771 -3.38 12.11 -30.26
CA ASP A 771 -3.50 13.56 -30.47
C ASP A 771 -2.32 14.30 -29.82
N PRO A 772 -1.66 15.26 -30.50
CA PRO A 772 -0.52 16.00 -29.95
C PRO A 772 -0.86 16.86 -28.73
N ASP A 773 -2.15 17.09 -28.42
CA ASP A 773 -2.55 17.88 -27.25
C ASP A 773 -2.55 17.10 -25.92
N ARG A 774 -2.19 15.80 -25.91
CA ARG A 774 -2.15 14.95 -24.70
C ARG A 774 -1.34 15.56 -23.57
N ASP A 775 -0.06 15.83 -23.81
CA ASP A 775 0.88 16.26 -22.76
C ASP A 775 0.55 17.67 -22.23
N ALA A 776 -0.08 18.50 -23.05
CA ALA A 776 -0.63 19.79 -22.62
C ALA A 776 -1.90 19.64 -21.75
N LEU A 777 -2.74 18.64 -22.01
CA LEU A 777 -3.91 18.31 -21.19
C LEU A 777 -3.52 17.70 -19.84
N ASP A 778 -2.41 16.98 -19.75
CA ASP A 778 -1.91 16.45 -18.48
C ASP A 778 -1.38 17.61 -17.59
N VAL A 779 -0.62 18.55 -18.16
CA VAL A 779 -0.21 19.78 -17.46
C VAL A 779 -1.41 20.67 -17.07
N LEU A 780 -2.46 20.74 -17.92
CA LEU A 780 -3.73 21.40 -17.58
C LEU A 780 -4.42 20.73 -16.37
N SER A 781 -4.39 19.41 -16.30
CA SER A 781 -4.95 18.61 -15.20
C SER A 781 -4.23 18.89 -13.88
N ALA A 782 -2.91 18.97 -13.88
CA ALA A 782 -2.14 19.38 -12.70
C ALA A 782 -2.35 20.84 -12.30
N ALA A 783 -2.46 21.76 -13.26
CA ALA A 783 -2.79 23.16 -12.96
C ALA A 783 -4.18 23.30 -12.30
N LEU A 784 -5.14 22.47 -12.69
CA LEU A 784 -6.47 22.42 -12.08
C LEU A 784 -6.50 21.72 -10.72
N ALA A 785 -6.03 20.48 -10.61
CA ALA A 785 -6.18 19.64 -9.42
C ALA A 785 -4.99 18.70 -9.17
N GLY A 786 -3.77 19.17 -9.46
CA GLY A 786 -2.53 18.60 -8.91
C GLY A 786 -2.03 17.28 -9.51
N ALA A 787 -2.74 16.67 -10.46
CA ALA A 787 -2.41 15.36 -11.02
C ALA A 787 -2.21 14.32 -9.91
N ASP A 788 -3.27 14.17 -9.11
CA ASP A 788 -3.42 13.21 -8.01
C ASP A 788 -2.44 13.41 -6.83
N LEU A 789 -1.66 14.50 -6.85
CA LEU A 789 -0.90 15.05 -5.73
C LEU A 789 -1.57 16.32 -5.18
N PRO A 790 -1.42 16.65 -3.87
CA PRO A 790 -1.97 17.86 -3.27
C PRO A 790 -1.59 19.18 -3.99
N GLY A 791 -2.55 19.82 -4.67
CA GLY A 791 -2.35 21.15 -5.28
C GLY A 791 -3.19 21.42 -6.53
N GLY A 792 -2.81 22.45 -7.28
CA GLY A 792 -3.64 23.02 -8.37
C GLY A 792 -4.59 24.12 -7.88
N ARG A 793 -5.44 24.66 -8.76
CA ARG A 793 -6.39 25.74 -8.45
C ARG A 793 -7.67 25.27 -7.77
N LEU A 794 -8.32 24.21 -8.28
CA LEU A 794 -9.56 23.67 -7.73
C LEU A 794 -9.34 23.09 -6.33
N TYR A 795 -8.24 22.38 -6.11
CA TYR A 795 -7.82 21.91 -4.78
C TYR A 795 -7.83 23.04 -3.75
N ARG A 796 -7.09 24.13 -4.01
CA ARG A 796 -7.01 25.32 -3.14
C ARG A 796 -8.35 26.03 -2.92
N ARG A 797 -9.29 25.88 -3.85
CA ARG A 797 -10.61 26.52 -3.77
C ARG A 797 -11.69 25.64 -3.14
N LEU A 798 -11.51 24.32 -3.14
CA LEU A 798 -12.52 23.35 -2.72
C LEU A 798 -12.11 22.55 -1.48
N ARG A 799 -10.88 22.00 -1.44
CA ARG A 799 -10.40 21.20 -0.30
C ARG A 799 -10.01 22.09 0.87
N ASP A 800 -9.22 23.13 0.64
CA ASP A 800 -8.76 24.06 1.69
C ASP A 800 -9.95 24.77 2.37
N ASN A 801 -11.05 24.97 1.64
CA ASN A 801 -12.33 25.53 2.15
C ASN A 801 -13.32 24.46 2.67
N GLN A 802 -12.92 23.18 2.77
CA GLN A 802 -13.71 22.07 3.29
C GLN A 802 -15.06 21.85 2.55
N LEU A 803 -15.13 22.24 1.27
CA LEU A 803 -16.34 22.07 0.44
C LEU A 803 -16.43 20.67 -0.17
N VAL A 804 -15.28 20.03 -0.41
CA VAL A 804 -15.14 18.67 -0.96
C VAL A 804 -14.24 17.81 -0.08
N TYR A 805 -14.51 16.52 -0.04
CA TYR A 805 -13.63 15.50 0.53
C TYR A 805 -12.46 15.20 -0.41
N ASP A 806 -12.73 15.22 -1.72
CA ASP A 806 -11.80 14.85 -2.77
C ASP A 806 -12.07 15.65 -4.07
N ILE A 807 -11.01 15.89 -4.86
CA ILE A 807 -11.02 16.72 -6.08
C ILE A 807 -9.86 16.34 -7.01
N HIS A 808 -10.19 15.72 -8.14
CA HIS A 808 -9.24 15.27 -9.16
C HIS A 808 -9.57 15.85 -10.54
N ALA A 809 -8.57 16.00 -11.40
CA ALA A 809 -8.75 16.37 -12.81
C ALA A 809 -7.80 15.57 -13.70
N PHE A 810 -8.32 14.92 -14.75
CA PHE A 810 -7.54 14.02 -15.61
C PHE A 810 -8.14 13.86 -17.02
N ASN A 811 -7.33 13.39 -17.96
CA ASN A 811 -7.70 13.20 -19.36
C ASN A 811 -7.87 11.70 -19.72
N GLN A 812 -9.11 11.23 -19.91
CA GLN A 812 -9.38 9.85 -20.34
C GLN A 812 -9.39 9.74 -21.88
N ALA A 813 -8.21 9.67 -22.47
CA ALA A 813 -8.03 9.46 -23.91
C ALA A 813 -8.37 8.02 -24.36
N GLY A 814 -9.02 7.88 -25.53
CA GLY A 814 -9.34 6.59 -26.15
C GLY A 814 -8.82 6.48 -27.58
N LEU A 815 -9.01 5.34 -28.25
CA LEU A 815 -8.59 5.16 -29.65
C LEU A 815 -9.54 5.86 -30.65
N ASP A 816 -10.80 6.07 -30.27
CA ASP A 816 -11.84 6.62 -31.16
C ASP A 816 -12.31 8.03 -30.74
N ALA A 817 -12.27 8.32 -29.43
CA ALA A 817 -12.47 9.62 -28.78
C ALA A 817 -12.10 9.49 -27.28
N GLY A 818 -12.05 10.61 -26.56
CA GLY A 818 -11.82 10.65 -25.11
C GLY A 818 -12.69 11.67 -24.39
N MET A 819 -12.53 11.77 -23.08
CA MET A 819 -13.17 12.80 -22.25
C MET A 819 -12.21 13.32 -21.17
N PHE A 820 -12.13 14.65 -21.01
CA PHE A 820 -11.45 15.27 -19.87
C PHE A 820 -12.46 15.33 -18.73
N VAL A 821 -12.02 15.08 -17.50
CA VAL A 821 -12.90 14.95 -16.34
C VAL A 821 -12.37 15.78 -15.19
N ILE A 822 -13.28 16.46 -14.50
CA ILE A 822 -13.10 16.97 -13.15
C ILE A 822 -14.03 16.13 -12.25
N TYR A 823 -13.45 15.42 -11.29
CA TYR A 823 -14.17 14.64 -10.29
C TYR A 823 -14.15 15.36 -8.94
N ALA A 824 -15.26 15.31 -8.20
CA ALA A 824 -15.30 15.74 -6.82
C ALA A 824 -16.23 14.87 -5.96
N ALA A 825 -15.87 14.71 -4.67
CA ALA A 825 -16.73 14.14 -3.64
C ALA A 825 -17.19 15.24 -2.68
N THR A 826 -18.50 15.42 -2.50
CA THR A 826 -19.07 16.56 -1.74
C THR A 826 -20.29 16.15 -0.92
N THR A 827 -20.68 16.94 0.07
CA THR A 827 -22.05 16.84 0.64
C THR A 827 -23.09 17.25 -0.40
N ARG A 828 -24.34 16.77 -0.26
CA ARG A 828 -25.45 17.18 -1.14
C ARG A 828 -25.78 18.68 -1.02
N LYS A 829 -25.54 19.27 0.17
CA LYS A 829 -25.69 20.70 0.47
C LYS A 829 -24.71 21.55 -0.32
N ASN A 830 -23.42 21.19 -0.31
CA ASN A 830 -22.35 21.98 -0.93
C ASN A 830 -22.32 21.84 -2.47
N LEU A 831 -23.02 20.86 -3.05
CA LEU A 831 -23.02 20.55 -4.49
C LEU A 831 -23.17 21.77 -5.41
N GLY A 832 -24.07 22.70 -5.08
CA GLY A 832 -24.29 23.91 -5.89
C GLY A 832 -23.10 24.88 -5.89
N GLU A 833 -22.43 25.01 -4.74
CA GLU A 833 -21.25 25.87 -4.55
C GLU A 833 -19.99 25.23 -5.14
N VAL A 834 -19.78 23.93 -4.89
CA VAL A 834 -18.71 23.13 -5.52
C VAL A 834 -18.80 23.22 -7.04
N ARG A 835 -20.00 23.03 -7.60
CA ARG A 835 -20.22 23.19 -9.04
C ARG A 835 -19.90 24.62 -9.49
N HIS A 836 -20.39 25.65 -8.79
CA HIS A 836 -20.16 27.05 -9.18
C HIS A 836 -18.67 27.38 -9.23
N ILE A 837 -17.87 26.90 -8.27
CA ILE A 837 -16.42 27.09 -8.21
C ILE A 837 -15.72 26.37 -9.38
N ILE A 838 -16.18 25.17 -9.76
CA ILE A 838 -15.64 24.46 -10.94
C ILE A 838 -16.00 25.19 -12.24
N ASP A 839 -17.26 25.62 -12.40
CA ASP A 839 -17.73 26.42 -13.54
C ASP A 839 -16.94 27.76 -13.65
N GLU A 840 -16.63 28.41 -12.53
CA GLU A 840 -15.81 29.65 -12.49
C GLU A 840 -14.34 29.38 -12.85
N GLU A 841 -13.69 28.36 -12.26
CA GLU A 841 -12.28 28.13 -12.53
C GLU A 841 -12.03 27.60 -13.95
N VAL A 842 -12.96 26.82 -14.52
CA VAL A 842 -12.94 26.46 -15.94
C VAL A 842 -12.97 27.72 -16.82
N GLN A 843 -13.87 28.67 -16.53
CA GLN A 843 -13.91 29.95 -17.25
C GLN A 843 -12.61 30.75 -17.07
N ARG A 844 -12.02 30.74 -15.87
CA ARG A 844 -10.74 31.42 -15.59
C ARG A 844 -9.55 30.79 -16.30
N MET A 845 -9.58 29.50 -16.66
CA MET A 845 -8.55 28.89 -17.52
C MET A 845 -8.66 29.32 -18.99
N HIS A 846 -9.76 29.96 -19.42
CA HIS A 846 -9.86 30.66 -20.70
C HIS A 846 -9.41 32.12 -20.61
N GLU A 847 -9.77 32.82 -19.52
CA GLU A 847 -9.56 34.27 -19.38
C GLU A 847 -8.21 34.66 -18.76
N ILE A 848 -7.66 33.83 -17.88
CA ILE A 848 -6.50 34.13 -17.04
C ILE A 848 -5.45 33.03 -17.20
N ASN A 849 -4.40 33.35 -17.97
CA ASN A 849 -3.18 32.53 -18.07
C ASN A 849 -2.72 32.05 -16.68
N ILE A 850 -2.25 30.80 -16.59
CA ILE A 850 -1.40 30.36 -15.48
C ILE A 850 -0.11 31.18 -15.43
N SER A 851 0.44 31.41 -14.24
CA SER A 851 1.76 32.03 -14.11
C SER A 851 2.88 31.05 -14.47
N ASP A 852 4.09 31.56 -14.73
CA ASP A 852 5.28 30.71 -14.94
C ASP A 852 5.52 29.75 -13.76
N GLU A 853 5.23 30.18 -12.54
CA GLU A 853 5.29 29.32 -11.34
C GLU A 853 4.19 28.25 -11.31
N GLU A 854 2.95 28.59 -11.69
CA GLU A 854 1.87 27.60 -11.77
C GLU A 854 2.17 26.56 -12.86
N LEU A 855 2.75 26.97 -14.00
CA LEU A 855 3.24 26.05 -15.03
C LEU A 855 4.40 25.18 -14.52
N ALA A 856 5.38 25.76 -13.83
CA ALA A 856 6.51 25.02 -13.28
C ALA A 856 6.08 23.97 -12.24
N ARG A 857 5.19 24.35 -11.32
CA ARG A 857 4.59 23.42 -10.34
C ARG A 857 3.77 22.33 -11.05
N ALA A 858 2.89 22.69 -11.98
CA ALA A 858 2.07 21.72 -12.72
C ALA A 858 2.92 20.67 -13.47
N LYS A 859 3.97 21.11 -14.18
CA LYS A 859 4.94 20.19 -14.81
C LYS A 859 5.60 19.25 -13.81
N ALA A 860 6.10 19.79 -12.70
CA ALA A 860 6.78 19.01 -11.67
C ALA A 860 5.85 17.94 -11.04
N MET A 861 4.57 18.29 -10.81
CA MET A 861 3.56 17.36 -10.29
C MET A 861 3.27 16.22 -11.27
N VAL A 862 3.07 16.50 -12.56
CA VAL A 862 2.87 15.47 -13.60
C VAL A 862 4.08 14.54 -13.71
N ILE A 863 5.30 15.09 -13.70
CA ILE A 863 6.55 14.33 -13.76
C ILE A 863 6.70 13.43 -12.52
N ALA A 864 6.38 13.95 -11.33
CA ALA A 864 6.43 13.20 -10.09
C ALA A 864 5.40 12.07 -10.03
N ALA A 865 4.13 12.34 -10.39
CA ALA A 865 3.07 11.33 -10.41
C ALA A 865 3.40 10.18 -11.38
N HIS A 866 3.82 10.49 -12.61
CA HIS A 866 4.26 9.48 -13.58
C HIS A 866 5.47 8.67 -13.07
N ALA A 867 6.44 9.31 -12.40
CA ALA A 867 7.58 8.63 -11.81
C ALA A 867 7.19 7.71 -10.62
N ILE A 868 6.12 8.03 -9.88
CA ILE A 868 5.59 7.24 -8.76
C ILE A 868 4.84 6.00 -9.28
N ASP A 869 3.90 6.17 -10.21
CA ASP A 869 3.15 5.06 -10.80
C ASP A 869 4.06 4.03 -11.50
N ASN A 870 5.16 4.51 -12.08
CA ASN A 870 6.02 3.74 -12.96
C ASN A 870 7.26 3.15 -12.27
N GLN A 871 7.27 3.02 -10.93
CA GLN A 871 8.43 2.51 -10.18
C GLN A 871 8.75 1.02 -10.41
N SER A 872 7.73 0.17 -10.59
CA SER A 872 7.89 -1.29 -10.59
C SER A 872 8.18 -1.89 -11.98
N ASN A 873 8.84 -3.06 -12.01
CA ASN A 873 9.01 -3.90 -13.21
C ASN A 873 7.69 -4.11 -13.98
N LEU A 874 6.58 -4.31 -13.26
CA LEU A 874 5.28 -4.61 -13.85
C LEU A 874 4.57 -3.37 -14.42
N ALA A 875 4.67 -2.22 -13.75
CA ALA A 875 4.14 -0.95 -14.26
C ALA A 875 4.80 -0.59 -15.60
N GLN A 876 6.13 -0.60 -15.63
CA GLN A 876 6.91 -0.25 -16.81
C GLN A 876 6.73 -1.24 -17.97
N ALA A 877 6.60 -2.54 -17.68
CA ALA A 877 6.25 -3.53 -18.71
C ALA A 877 4.85 -3.26 -19.30
N SER A 878 3.89 -2.88 -18.45
CA SER A 878 2.51 -2.57 -18.86
C SER A 878 2.44 -1.31 -19.69
N GLU A 879 3.10 -0.23 -19.27
CA GLU A 879 3.23 1.02 -20.02
C GLU A 879 3.86 0.78 -21.39
N ALA A 880 5.04 0.15 -21.44
CA ALA A 880 5.76 -0.05 -22.68
C ALA A 880 5.00 -0.98 -23.66
N ALA A 881 4.34 -2.03 -23.15
CA ALA A 881 3.47 -2.89 -23.96
C ALA A 881 2.26 -2.12 -24.51
N SER A 882 1.62 -1.29 -23.68
CA SER A 882 0.47 -0.45 -24.06
C SER A 882 0.83 0.58 -25.14
N ASN A 883 1.90 1.36 -24.90
CA ASN A 883 2.33 2.43 -25.78
C ASN A 883 2.82 1.90 -27.14
N GLU A 884 3.53 0.76 -27.15
CA GLU A 884 3.87 0.05 -28.38
C GLU A 884 2.63 -0.53 -29.08
N LEU A 885 1.67 -1.12 -28.33
CA LEU A 885 0.46 -1.70 -28.91
C LEU A 885 -0.38 -0.66 -29.66
N PHE A 886 -0.54 0.54 -29.07
CA PHE A 886 -1.39 1.60 -29.61
C PHE A 886 -0.69 2.58 -30.57
N GLY A 887 0.64 2.51 -30.71
CA GLY A 887 1.40 3.25 -31.72
C GLY A 887 2.13 4.51 -31.24
N LEU A 888 2.16 4.77 -29.92
CA LEU A 888 3.06 5.76 -29.31
C LEU A 888 4.52 5.27 -29.32
N GLY A 889 4.71 3.96 -29.17
CA GLY A 889 6.01 3.29 -29.19
C GLY A 889 6.59 3.04 -27.80
N PHE A 890 7.32 1.94 -27.64
CA PHE A 890 7.83 1.45 -26.35
C PHE A 890 8.77 2.40 -25.56
N ARG A 891 9.21 3.53 -26.13
CA ARG A 891 10.09 4.51 -25.48
C ARG A 891 9.36 5.76 -24.96
N GLU A 892 8.04 5.84 -25.11
CA GLU A 892 7.26 7.04 -24.77
C GLU A 892 7.41 7.46 -23.30
N GLY A 893 7.26 6.55 -22.34
CA GLY A 893 7.46 6.84 -20.92
C GLY A 893 8.88 7.29 -20.56
N SER A 894 9.88 6.90 -21.37
CA SER A 894 11.27 7.39 -21.23
C SER A 894 11.51 8.78 -21.86
N ARG A 895 10.48 9.39 -22.44
CA ARG A 895 10.48 10.75 -23.01
C ARG A 895 9.49 11.68 -22.33
N TYR A 896 8.51 11.16 -21.59
CA TYR A 896 7.39 11.91 -21.03
C TYR A 896 7.84 13.20 -20.30
N GLU A 897 8.83 13.11 -19.40
CA GLU A 897 9.45 14.28 -18.75
C GLU A 897 9.98 15.32 -19.76
N THR A 898 10.63 14.88 -20.84
CA THR A 898 11.18 15.75 -21.88
C THR A 898 10.09 16.42 -22.72
N GLU A 899 8.96 15.76 -22.95
CA GLU A 899 7.82 16.35 -23.67
C GLU A 899 7.01 17.30 -22.77
N ILE A 900 6.69 16.89 -21.54
CA ILE A 900 6.04 17.74 -20.50
C ILE A 900 6.84 19.03 -20.25
N ASN A 901 8.18 18.95 -20.23
CA ASN A 901 9.02 20.14 -20.06
C ASN A 901 8.90 21.16 -21.22
N LYS A 902 8.48 20.77 -22.42
CA LYS A 902 8.31 21.68 -23.58
C LYS A 902 7.02 22.50 -23.52
N ILE A 903 6.00 22.03 -22.80
CA ILE A 903 4.66 22.64 -22.78
C ILE A 903 4.73 24.11 -22.34
N THR A 904 4.05 25.00 -23.07
CA THR A 904 4.04 26.45 -22.79
C THR A 904 2.76 26.90 -22.07
N ILE A 905 2.74 28.14 -21.56
CA ILE A 905 1.52 28.75 -21.00
C ILE A 905 0.46 28.86 -22.11
N GLU A 906 0.89 29.20 -23.32
CA GLU A 906 0.08 29.26 -24.52
C GLU A 906 -0.56 27.91 -24.85
N ASP A 907 0.18 26.80 -24.72
CA ASP A 907 -0.38 25.45 -24.92
C ASP A 907 -1.45 25.11 -23.89
N VAL A 908 -1.21 25.36 -22.60
CA VAL A 908 -2.19 25.06 -21.54
C VAL A 908 -3.48 25.87 -21.73
N ARG A 909 -3.38 27.17 -22.04
CA ARG A 909 -4.57 27.97 -22.40
C ARG A 909 -5.24 27.44 -23.65
N ARG A 910 -4.47 27.14 -24.71
CA ARG A 910 -4.97 26.65 -26.00
C ARG A 910 -5.73 25.34 -25.86
N VAL A 911 -5.31 24.42 -24.97
CA VAL A 911 -6.08 23.19 -24.69
C VAL A 911 -7.27 23.46 -23.76
N ALA A 912 -7.19 24.38 -22.81
CA ALA A 912 -8.35 24.81 -22.03
C ALA A 912 -9.46 25.34 -22.94
N GLU A 913 -9.19 26.37 -23.75
CA GLU A 913 -10.12 26.97 -24.72
C GLU A 913 -10.73 25.95 -25.68
N LYS A 914 -9.93 24.97 -26.12
CA LYS A 914 -10.31 23.97 -27.14
C LYS A 914 -11.21 22.86 -26.57
N TYR A 915 -10.98 22.44 -25.33
CA TYR A 915 -11.61 21.25 -24.75
C TYR A 915 -12.54 21.55 -23.55
N LEU A 916 -12.20 22.45 -22.64
CA LEU A 916 -12.98 22.73 -21.40
C LEU A 916 -14.19 23.65 -21.64
N ARG A 917 -14.95 23.39 -22.71
CA ARG A 917 -16.09 24.20 -23.15
C ARG A 917 -17.35 23.92 -22.31
N PRO A 918 -17.81 24.82 -21.41
CA PRO A 918 -18.91 24.53 -20.49
C PRO A 918 -20.23 24.28 -21.24
N GLU A 919 -20.44 24.95 -22.36
CA GLU A 919 -21.63 24.77 -23.20
C GLU A 919 -21.68 23.42 -23.91
N ALA A 920 -20.57 22.67 -23.99
CA ALA A 920 -20.44 21.37 -24.65
C ALA A 920 -20.08 20.22 -23.69
N SER A 921 -20.34 20.40 -22.39
CA SER A 921 -19.94 19.50 -21.30
C SER A 921 -21.11 18.65 -20.75
N ALA A 922 -20.82 17.65 -19.91
CA ALA A 922 -21.85 16.90 -19.18
C ALA A 922 -21.49 16.72 -17.70
N LEU A 923 -22.48 16.88 -16.83
CA LEU A 923 -22.37 16.64 -15.39
C LEU A 923 -23.17 15.39 -15.03
N ALA A 924 -22.54 14.43 -14.36
CA ALA A 924 -23.20 13.28 -13.77
C ALA A 924 -23.05 13.31 -12.24
N THR A 925 -24.16 13.15 -11.52
CA THR A 925 -24.18 13.15 -10.04
C THR A 925 -24.84 11.88 -9.52
N VAL A 926 -24.27 11.31 -8.45
CA VAL A 926 -24.94 10.28 -7.63
C VAL A 926 -24.98 10.79 -6.20
N ALA A 927 -26.19 11.05 -5.69
CA ALA A 927 -26.44 11.76 -4.44
C ALA A 927 -27.31 10.96 -3.45
N PRO A 928 -27.26 11.26 -2.13
CA PRO A 928 -28.15 10.66 -1.14
C PRO A 928 -29.64 10.88 -1.45
N THR A 929 -30.48 9.85 -1.35
CA THR A 929 -31.94 9.97 -1.59
C THR A 929 -32.64 10.96 -0.67
N GLN A 930 -32.21 11.08 0.58
CA GLN A 930 -32.64 12.09 1.54
C GLN A 930 -31.41 12.86 2.03
N GLU A 931 -31.58 14.13 2.40
CA GLU A 931 -30.59 14.80 3.25
C GLU A 931 -30.59 14.08 4.61
N GLN A 932 -29.41 13.62 5.05
CA GLN A 932 -29.25 13.28 6.46
C GLN A 932 -29.31 14.60 7.24
N ALA A 933 -30.27 14.71 8.15
CA ALA A 933 -30.30 15.81 9.09
C ALA A 933 -29.12 15.64 10.06
N THR A 934 -28.06 16.41 9.84
CA THR A 934 -26.96 16.59 10.80
C THR A 934 -27.54 17.16 12.09
N GLY A 935 -27.53 16.37 13.16
CA GLY A 935 -28.01 16.72 14.49
C GLY A 935 -26.87 17.12 15.42
#